data_AF-A0A7T7VRB6-F1
#
_entry.id   AF-A0A7T7VRB6-F1
#
_cell.length_a   1.000
_cell.length_b   1.000
_cell.length_c   1.000
_cell.angle_alpha   90.00
_cell.angle_beta   90.00
_cell.angle_gamma   90.00
#
_symmetry.space_group_name_H-M   'P 1'
#
loop_
_entity.id
_entity.type
_entity.pdbx_description
1 polymer ?
#
loop_
_entity_poly.entity_id
_entity_poly.type
_entity_poly.pdbx_seq_one_letter_code
_entity_poly.pdbx_strand_id
1 'polypeptide(L)'
;MAQAQNLARNIVNLPGEATSVGGSDGNIVLMGQVEARGGTVTVAGGGTITLNAVSIDVSGMEARGAQDGGAVRIGGDWNGEGPMLRAENLSVDGRSVIRADAAGTGHGGSVVLWSDGRTDFAGTISARGGGVGGDGGMAEVSGRRLLAYTGAADLRAVAGRTGDLLLDPYNITISNGPNTGPGNDSIINATTLENQLETASVTISTRGGGTQAGDITVAVPLAWDANTLTLLAAGSVNVDAVMTAGGTAKLAVLTENGALNVRGGRVDFTSTDNGLSINGDAYTIITALGEAGSATGTDLQGIDGRPGGFYALGADLDASATAGWNGGAGFAPIGGGAAEFTGKFDGLGHVISGLTIQRPDQSNVGLFGTAARAAIGNVGLINAQVAGNEQVGTLVGRFFNSTLRNAHASGSVSGNFFVGGLVGFAFSDSTIRAAWSDVATSGGEAAGGIAGGAINAFVSEVLSTGSTSGSAHLGGIVGLVDSSTIADAHASGTVSGTSRLGGLLGGAYNAAIINSYASGRVHGQSDTGGLVGVDASRLIASSYWNTETSGIAASASQGGVGKTTAELQKAATFADWSLDNVGGQDAVWRIYEGYTAPLLKVFLTPAVVDVTGQGSAVYDGTAQLAGVSYALRGGLSAGPVKGGLIGRTDAGTYAIGMDGLYSGQLGYDLIGGTVGSLTITPRPLVITADDITRIYGDGNPALTYAITEGSLVADEALRGALFTSARGDSDVGRYAIGAGTLTAGPNYAVLFRGGTLTITPRALTVTYTADMASRIYGDAGPALGGNVAVGGLLDGDALSGTAVWHSDATDLSGVGRYGVTGSGLSAGGNYVLNTVQAAGNATALTIAKRAITVVADDQFRVYGDANPQLGYSVIHGGLVNGDTLHGALATDANVRSDVGQYVIDAGALSAGENYDLTIGNGVLRIAPRPLTIVYGADAAERIYGDANPLLSGDVTVIGLANGDRLSGTADWTSDAGIRSDVGQFRVTGAGLDAGANYSVTQLQADGNDRALTVNKRVLYVAADDGIRLEGAGIPPLGYTITAAIW
;
A
#
# COMPACT_ATOMS: atom_id res chain seq x y z
N MET A 1 50.21 -17.28 -83.55
CA MET A 1 48.74 -17.29 -83.38
C MET A 1 48.25 -18.48 -82.55
N ALA A 2 48.57 -19.74 -82.86
CA ALA A 2 48.10 -20.90 -82.08
C ALA A 2 48.36 -20.83 -80.55
N GLN A 3 49.54 -20.37 -80.12
CA GLN A 3 49.82 -20.13 -78.69
C GLN A 3 48.97 -19.02 -78.05
N ALA A 4 48.54 -18.01 -78.83
CA ALA A 4 47.63 -16.96 -78.32
C ALA A 4 46.18 -17.46 -78.23
N GLN A 5 45.76 -18.37 -79.11
CA GLN A 5 44.41 -18.98 -79.09
C GLN A 5 44.23 -20.01 -77.96
N ASN A 6 45.31 -20.58 -77.41
CA ASN A 6 45.22 -21.40 -76.19
C ASN A 6 45.20 -20.57 -74.90
N LEU A 7 45.75 -19.35 -74.90
CA LEU A 7 45.69 -18.47 -73.73
C LEU A 7 44.31 -17.79 -73.57
N ALA A 8 43.58 -17.60 -74.68
CA ALA A 8 42.28 -16.93 -74.70
C ALA A 8 41.07 -17.80 -74.32
N ARG A 9 41.25 -19.08 -73.94
CA ARG A 9 40.14 -20.04 -73.76
C ARG A 9 39.66 -20.28 -72.31
N ASN A 10 40.34 -19.76 -71.30
CA ASN A 10 40.18 -20.23 -69.90
C ASN A 10 39.99 -19.15 -68.82
N ILE A 11 39.74 -17.89 -69.17
CA ILE A 11 39.44 -16.83 -68.17
C ILE A 11 38.38 -15.88 -68.74
N VAL A 12 37.13 -16.05 -68.30
CA VAL A 12 36.03 -15.11 -68.56
C VAL A 12 35.93 -14.16 -67.37
N ASN A 13 36.85 -13.19 -67.30
CA ASN A 13 36.90 -12.23 -66.22
C ASN A 13 35.84 -11.12 -66.42
N LEU A 14 34.60 -11.42 -66.05
CA LEU A 14 33.45 -10.51 -66.16
C LEU A 14 33.19 -9.77 -64.83
N PRO A 15 33.50 -8.47 -64.72
CA PRO A 15 32.98 -7.64 -63.65
C PRO A 15 31.53 -7.24 -63.96
N GLY A 16 30.55 -7.87 -63.30
CA GLY A 16 29.12 -7.49 -63.37
C GLY A 16 28.16 -8.67 -63.18
N GLU A 17 26.88 -8.36 -62.95
CA GLU A 17 25.79 -9.35 -62.85
C GLU A 17 25.74 -10.24 -64.10
N ALA A 18 25.98 -11.54 -63.94
CA ALA A 18 25.93 -12.53 -65.01
C ALA A 18 24.77 -13.51 -64.78
N THR A 19 23.75 -13.46 -65.63
CA THR A 19 22.55 -14.30 -65.52
C THR A 19 22.71 -15.72 -66.08
N SER A 20 23.76 -15.99 -66.85
CA SER A 20 24.21 -17.35 -67.22
C SER A 20 25.59 -17.30 -67.86
N VAL A 21 26.49 -18.23 -67.51
CA VAL A 21 27.81 -18.38 -68.15
C VAL A 21 28.07 -19.85 -68.43
N GLY A 22 28.50 -20.18 -69.65
CA GLY A 22 28.69 -21.57 -70.09
C GLY A 22 29.94 -21.78 -70.93
N GLY A 23 30.59 -22.94 -70.77
CA GLY A 23 31.79 -23.31 -71.53
C GLY A 23 31.98 -24.83 -71.68
N SER A 24 32.70 -25.23 -72.72
CA SER A 24 33.12 -26.62 -72.97
C SER A 24 34.62 -26.77 -72.73
N ASP A 25 35.02 -27.69 -71.85
CA ASP A 25 36.40 -28.05 -71.52
C ASP A 25 37.29 -26.85 -71.13
N GLY A 26 37.10 -26.33 -69.91
CA GLY A 26 37.89 -25.21 -69.39
C GLY A 26 37.65 -24.86 -67.92
N ASN A 27 38.24 -23.74 -67.47
CA ASN A 27 38.02 -23.15 -66.15
C ASN A 27 37.18 -21.87 -66.28
N ILE A 28 36.10 -21.74 -65.49
CA ILE A 28 35.31 -20.50 -65.37
C ILE A 28 35.67 -19.83 -64.04
N VAL A 29 36.39 -18.71 -64.11
CA VAL A 29 36.70 -17.86 -62.95
C VAL A 29 35.93 -16.55 -63.06
N LEU A 30 35.03 -16.30 -62.12
CA LEU A 30 34.23 -15.08 -62.02
C LEU A 30 34.73 -14.26 -60.82
N MET A 31 34.92 -12.94 -61.00
CA MET A 31 35.50 -12.04 -59.98
C MET A 31 34.62 -10.80 -59.77
N GLY A 32 34.55 -10.33 -58.53
CA GLY A 32 33.72 -9.18 -58.12
C GLY A 32 32.43 -9.63 -57.42
N GLN A 33 31.51 -8.72 -57.07
CA GLN A 33 30.21 -9.16 -56.56
C GLN A 33 29.42 -9.86 -57.66
N VAL A 34 29.17 -11.16 -57.46
CA VAL A 34 28.37 -11.98 -58.36
C VAL A 34 27.06 -12.27 -57.66
N GLU A 35 26.00 -11.64 -58.13
CA GLU A 35 24.63 -11.85 -57.66
C GLU A 35 23.85 -12.63 -58.72
N ALA A 36 24.01 -13.97 -58.70
CA ALA A 36 23.43 -14.86 -59.70
C ALA A 36 21.96 -15.15 -59.38
N ARG A 37 21.07 -14.16 -59.46
CA ARG A 37 19.62 -14.34 -59.18
C ARG A 37 18.90 -15.08 -60.31
N GLY A 38 18.75 -16.40 -60.15
CA GLY A 38 17.93 -17.26 -61.04
C GLY A 38 18.64 -17.76 -62.30
N GLY A 39 19.97 -17.89 -62.26
CA GLY A 39 20.81 -18.23 -63.40
C GLY A 39 21.80 -19.36 -63.11
N THR A 40 22.07 -20.22 -64.09
CA THR A 40 23.00 -21.36 -63.95
C THR A 40 24.36 -21.08 -64.60
N VAL A 41 25.44 -21.47 -63.91
CA VAL A 41 26.80 -21.52 -64.48
C VAL A 41 27.18 -22.97 -64.81
N THR A 42 27.57 -23.27 -66.05
CA THR A 42 27.77 -24.66 -66.52
C THR A 42 29.10 -24.86 -67.24
N VAL A 43 29.85 -25.87 -66.82
CA VAL A 43 31.07 -26.37 -67.48
C VAL A 43 30.89 -27.85 -67.82
N ALA A 44 31.05 -28.19 -69.10
CA ALA A 44 31.09 -29.57 -69.53
C ALA A 44 32.51 -30.16 -69.42
N GLY A 45 32.60 -31.48 -69.26
CA GLY A 45 33.86 -32.24 -69.37
C GLY A 45 34.64 -32.40 -68.06
N GLY A 46 34.05 -32.11 -66.90
CA GLY A 46 34.76 -32.17 -65.61
C GLY A 46 35.69 -30.98 -65.35
N GLY A 47 35.41 -29.82 -65.96
CA GLY A 47 36.17 -28.59 -65.71
C GLY A 47 35.88 -27.93 -64.35
N THR A 48 36.43 -26.74 -64.14
CA THR A 48 36.37 -26.03 -62.85
C THR A 48 35.50 -24.78 -62.93
N ILE A 49 34.73 -24.49 -61.87
CA ILE A 49 34.03 -23.23 -61.63
C ILE A 49 34.59 -22.58 -60.35
N THR A 50 34.88 -21.29 -60.40
CA THR A 50 35.43 -20.52 -59.29
C THR A 50 34.71 -19.17 -59.14
N LEU A 51 34.14 -18.90 -57.96
CA LEU A 51 33.61 -17.60 -57.56
C LEU A 51 34.55 -16.93 -56.54
N ASN A 52 35.01 -15.72 -56.87
CA ASN A 52 35.92 -14.95 -56.04
C ASN A 52 35.35 -13.55 -55.72
N ALA A 53 34.79 -13.39 -54.51
CA ALA A 53 34.17 -12.16 -54.04
C ALA A 53 34.22 -12.04 -52.50
N VAL A 54 34.01 -10.83 -51.99
CA VAL A 54 33.89 -10.55 -50.53
C VAL A 54 32.54 -11.00 -49.95
N SER A 55 31.49 -11.04 -50.77
CA SER A 55 30.17 -11.56 -50.41
C SER A 55 29.51 -12.17 -51.66
N ILE A 56 28.87 -13.33 -51.49
CA ILE A 56 28.40 -14.19 -52.59
C ILE A 56 26.97 -14.69 -52.31
N ASP A 57 26.11 -14.64 -53.33
CA ASP A 57 24.80 -15.30 -53.37
C ASP A 57 24.70 -16.20 -54.63
N VAL A 58 24.26 -17.46 -54.47
CA VAL A 58 24.36 -18.51 -55.51
C VAL A 58 23.03 -19.21 -55.74
N SER A 59 22.57 -19.25 -57.00
CA SER A 59 21.34 -19.98 -57.41
C SER A 59 21.56 -21.30 -58.20
N GLY A 60 22.75 -21.59 -58.74
CA GLY A 60 23.04 -22.92 -59.32
C GLY A 60 24.30 -23.06 -60.17
N MET A 61 24.93 -24.23 -60.12
CA MET A 61 26.18 -24.55 -60.83
C MET A 61 26.26 -26.01 -61.28
N GLU A 62 26.88 -26.26 -62.44
CA GLU A 62 27.10 -27.61 -62.96
C GLU A 62 28.50 -27.77 -63.59
N ALA A 63 29.33 -28.60 -62.96
CA ALA A 63 30.66 -29.03 -63.42
C ALA A 63 30.71 -30.57 -63.54
N ARG A 64 29.83 -31.15 -64.35
CA ARG A 64 29.74 -32.61 -64.51
C ARG A 64 30.74 -33.12 -65.56
N GLY A 65 31.22 -34.35 -65.40
CA GLY A 65 32.18 -34.95 -66.33
C GLY A 65 31.91 -36.41 -66.67
N ALA A 66 32.44 -36.82 -67.83
CA ALA A 66 32.19 -38.14 -68.42
C ALA A 66 33.18 -39.23 -67.95
N GLN A 67 34.33 -38.83 -67.39
CA GLN A 67 35.35 -39.72 -66.84
C GLN A 67 35.54 -39.56 -65.34
N ASP A 68 35.45 -38.34 -64.81
CA ASP A 68 35.38 -37.98 -63.39
C ASP A 68 34.50 -36.73 -63.25
N GLY A 69 34.03 -36.41 -62.05
CA GLY A 69 33.35 -35.15 -61.74
C GLY A 69 34.30 -33.95 -61.73
N GLY A 70 33.78 -32.75 -62.03
CA GLY A 70 34.58 -31.52 -62.04
C GLY A 70 34.77 -30.88 -60.67
N ALA A 71 35.19 -29.62 -60.65
CA ALA A 71 35.42 -28.88 -59.40
C ALA A 71 34.59 -27.59 -59.33
N VAL A 72 34.02 -27.29 -58.17
CA VAL A 72 33.32 -26.04 -57.87
C VAL A 72 33.90 -25.43 -56.60
N ARG A 73 34.37 -24.19 -56.66
CA ARG A 73 34.93 -23.47 -55.50
C ARG A 73 34.27 -22.11 -55.35
N ILE A 74 33.70 -21.85 -54.18
CA ILE A 74 32.87 -20.68 -53.90
C ILE A 74 33.35 -20.05 -52.60
N GLY A 75 33.90 -18.84 -52.68
CA GLY A 75 34.31 -18.07 -51.50
C GLY A 75 35.58 -18.56 -50.80
N GLY A 76 36.26 -19.60 -51.31
CA GLY A 76 37.58 -20.02 -50.84
C GLY A 76 38.07 -21.32 -51.48
N ASP A 77 39.30 -21.68 -51.15
CA ASP A 77 39.88 -23.01 -51.38
C ASP A 77 39.55 -23.95 -50.19
N TRP A 78 39.86 -25.25 -50.35
CA TRP A 78 39.56 -26.27 -49.33
C TRP A 78 40.16 -25.92 -47.97
N ASN A 79 39.39 -26.07 -46.90
CA ASN A 79 39.76 -25.74 -45.52
C ASN A 79 40.17 -24.25 -45.36
N GLY A 80 39.73 -23.37 -46.26
CA GLY A 80 40.16 -21.96 -46.32
C GLY A 80 41.66 -21.76 -46.61
N GLU A 81 42.37 -22.82 -47.04
CA GLU A 81 43.81 -22.83 -47.28
C GLU A 81 44.09 -22.79 -48.79
N GLY A 82 44.61 -21.66 -49.29
CA GLY A 82 44.97 -21.55 -50.70
C GLY A 82 45.12 -20.12 -51.22
N PRO A 83 45.39 -19.95 -52.52
CA PRO A 83 45.53 -18.65 -53.17
C PRO A 83 44.20 -17.95 -53.51
N MET A 84 43.04 -18.62 -53.40
CA MET A 84 41.75 -17.93 -53.56
C MET A 84 41.53 -16.89 -52.46
N LEU A 85 41.05 -15.71 -52.84
CA LEU A 85 40.56 -14.73 -51.87
C LEU A 85 39.28 -15.28 -51.22
N ARG A 86 39.23 -15.17 -49.88
CA ARG A 86 38.17 -15.73 -49.06
C ARG A 86 37.01 -14.74 -48.92
N ALA A 87 35.78 -15.24 -49.01
CA ALA A 87 34.58 -14.46 -48.77
C ALA A 87 34.42 -14.14 -47.28
N GLU A 88 33.88 -12.97 -46.94
CA GLU A 88 33.51 -12.65 -45.56
C GLU A 88 32.18 -13.32 -45.20
N ASN A 89 31.19 -13.32 -46.11
CA ASN A 89 29.94 -14.05 -45.94
C ASN A 89 29.52 -14.76 -47.23
N LEU A 90 28.90 -15.94 -47.10
CA LEU A 90 28.40 -16.76 -48.20
C LEU A 90 26.95 -17.18 -47.92
N SER A 91 26.05 -16.94 -48.87
CA SER A 91 24.66 -17.41 -48.84
C SER A 91 24.37 -18.31 -50.03
N VAL A 92 23.66 -19.42 -49.80
CA VAL A 92 23.18 -20.33 -50.85
C VAL A 92 21.73 -20.71 -50.56
N ASP A 93 20.83 -20.27 -51.45
CA ASP A 93 19.39 -20.44 -51.27
C ASP A 93 18.89 -21.89 -51.42
N GLY A 94 17.72 -22.19 -50.83
CA GLY A 94 17.19 -23.56 -50.74
C GLY A 94 16.79 -24.21 -52.07
N ARG A 95 16.71 -23.44 -53.16
CA ARG A 95 16.47 -23.95 -54.53
C ARG A 95 17.77 -24.23 -55.28
N SER A 96 18.92 -23.83 -54.73
CA SER A 96 20.19 -23.87 -55.43
C SER A 96 20.71 -25.29 -55.56
N VAL A 97 21.28 -25.61 -56.72
CA VAL A 97 21.84 -26.94 -57.01
C VAL A 97 23.26 -26.77 -57.53
N ILE A 98 24.23 -27.38 -56.85
CA ILE A 98 25.65 -27.38 -57.21
C ILE A 98 26.03 -28.82 -57.56
N ARG A 99 26.41 -29.08 -58.82
CA ARG A 99 26.70 -30.44 -59.29
C ARG A 99 28.14 -30.60 -59.76
N ALA A 100 28.79 -31.65 -59.27
CA ALA A 100 30.06 -32.17 -59.72
C ALA A 100 29.98 -33.71 -59.93
N ASP A 101 28.81 -34.20 -60.40
CA ASP A 101 28.58 -35.62 -60.67
C ASP A 101 29.52 -36.19 -61.75
N ALA A 102 29.94 -37.45 -61.57
CA ALA A 102 30.61 -38.26 -62.59
C ALA A 102 29.65 -39.15 -63.39
N ALA A 103 30.15 -39.73 -64.47
CA ALA A 103 29.46 -40.78 -65.24
C ALA A 103 30.36 -42.02 -65.41
N GLY A 104 29.78 -43.13 -65.89
CA GLY A 104 30.53 -44.35 -66.16
C GLY A 104 31.18 -44.94 -64.91
N THR A 105 32.50 -45.06 -64.92
CA THR A 105 33.33 -45.57 -63.82
C THR A 105 34.04 -44.47 -63.02
N GLY A 106 33.63 -43.21 -63.19
CA GLY A 106 34.34 -42.04 -62.66
C GLY A 106 34.12 -41.75 -61.19
N HIS A 107 35.09 -41.11 -60.56
CA HIS A 107 34.96 -40.59 -59.20
C HIS A 107 34.19 -39.27 -59.20
N GLY A 108 33.33 -39.08 -58.21
CA GLY A 108 32.63 -37.81 -58.00
C GLY A 108 33.60 -36.65 -57.80
N GLY A 109 33.18 -35.45 -58.18
CA GLY A 109 34.03 -34.25 -58.18
C GLY A 109 34.20 -33.60 -56.81
N SER A 110 34.71 -32.36 -56.80
CA SER A 110 34.97 -31.59 -55.57
C SER A 110 34.13 -30.32 -55.50
N VAL A 111 33.50 -30.03 -54.36
CA VAL A 111 32.67 -28.84 -54.15
C VAL A 111 33.06 -28.15 -52.84
N VAL A 112 33.53 -26.90 -52.90
CA VAL A 112 33.95 -26.11 -51.73
C VAL A 112 33.12 -24.85 -51.61
N LEU A 113 32.50 -24.65 -50.44
CA LEU A 113 31.78 -23.45 -50.04
C LEU A 113 32.41 -22.91 -48.74
N TRP A 114 33.13 -21.79 -48.83
CA TRP A 114 33.87 -21.21 -47.70
C TRP A 114 33.51 -19.75 -47.44
N SER A 115 33.56 -19.34 -46.17
CA SER A 115 33.72 -17.93 -45.76
C SER A 115 34.49 -17.80 -44.45
N ASP A 116 35.13 -16.65 -44.22
CA ASP A 116 35.81 -16.33 -42.95
C ASP A 116 34.84 -15.87 -41.85
N GLY A 117 33.67 -15.33 -42.21
CA GLY A 117 32.68 -14.77 -41.30
C GLY A 117 31.47 -15.66 -41.05
N ARG A 118 30.56 -15.79 -42.03
CA ARG A 118 29.35 -16.64 -41.92
C ARG A 118 28.95 -17.30 -43.24
N THR A 119 28.71 -18.61 -43.19
CA THR A 119 28.14 -19.39 -44.31
C THR A 119 26.73 -19.86 -43.96
N ASP A 120 25.74 -19.39 -44.71
CA ASP A 120 24.34 -19.82 -44.67
C ASP A 120 24.06 -20.71 -45.90
N PHE A 121 23.90 -22.03 -45.68
CA PHE A 121 23.70 -23.01 -46.75
C PHE A 121 22.37 -23.76 -46.59
N ALA A 122 21.45 -23.54 -47.53
CA ALA A 122 20.17 -24.24 -47.63
C ALA A 122 20.03 -25.09 -48.91
N GLY A 123 20.95 -24.95 -49.86
CA GLY A 123 20.87 -25.59 -51.19
C GLY A 123 21.24 -27.08 -51.21
N THR A 124 21.48 -27.59 -52.41
CA THR A 124 21.86 -29.00 -52.64
C THR A 124 23.21 -29.12 -53.36
N ILE A 125 24.05 -30.03 -52.89
CA ILE A 125 25.29 -30.45 -53.54
C ILE A 125 25.10 -31.87 -54.08
N SER A 126 25.63 -32.18 -55.26
CA SER A 126 25.64 -33.53 -55.84
C SER A 126 27.00 -33.77 -56.48
N ALA A 127 27.81 -34.64 -55.89
CA ALA A 127 29.11 -35.03 -56.43
C ALA A 127 29.22 -36.55 -56.39
N ARG A 128 28.29 -37.21 -57.09
CA ARG A 128 28.15 -38.67 -57.03
C ARG A 128 29.15 -39.38 -57.92
N GLY A 129 29.57 -40.56 -57.48
CA GLY A 129 30.38 -41.49 -58.28
C GLY A 129 29.58 -42.06 -59.47
N GLY A 130 30.31 -42.59 -60.44
CA GLY A 130 29.76 -43.15 -61.67
C GLY A 130 28.80 -44.33 -61.41
N GLY A 131 27.78 -44.45 -62.25
CA GLY A 131 26.73 -45.47 -62.09
C GLY A 131 27.19 -46.93 -62.29
N VAL A 132 28.42 -47.16 -62.76
CA VAL A 132 29.00 -48.52 -62.93
C VAL A 132 30.38 -48.67 -62.26
N GLY A 133 30.86 -47.67 -61.52
CA GLY A 133 32.15 -47.68 -60.83
C GLY A 133 32.61 -46.28 -60.41
N GLY A 134 33.70 -46.22 -59.64
CA GLY A 134 34.22 -44.98 -59.06
C GLY A 134 33.59 -44.64 -57.72
N ASP A 135 34.31 -43.85 -56.92
CA ASP A 135 33.89 -43.44 -55.56
C ASP A 135 33.09 -42.12 -55.60
N GLY A 136 32.46 -41.78 -54.48
CA GLY A 136 31.84 -40.48 -54.25
C GLY A 136 32.85 -39.35 -54.20
N GLY A 137 32.37 -38.13 -54.48
CA GLY A 137 33.17 -36.91 -54.46
C GLY A 137 33.33 -36.29 -53.09
N MET A 138 34.07 -35.19 -53.02
CA MET A 138 34.31 -34.44 -51.78
C MET A 138 33.49 -33.15 -51.75
N ALA A 139 32.91 -32.83 -50.61
CA ALA A 139 32.26 -31.55 -50.37
C ALA A 139 32.79 -30.88 -49.10
N GLU A 140 32.77 -29.55 -49.08
CA GLU A 140 33.02 -28.72 -47.90
C GLU A 140 31.99 -27.61 -47.87
N VAL A 141 31.35 -27.41 -46.71
CA VAL A 141 30.39 -26.32 -46.49
C VAL A 141 30.67 -25.71 -45.12
N SER A 142 31.47 -24.66 -45.12
CA SER A 142 32.08 -24.13 -43.91
C SER A 142 32.01 -22.61 -43.85
N GLY A 143 31.84 -22.09 -42.64
CA GLY A 143 32.13 -20.70 -42.30
C GLY A 143 33.03 -20.72 -41.09
N ARG A 144 34.26 -20.20 -41.23
CA ARG A 144 35.33 -20.30 -40.22
C ARG A 144 34.88 -19.92 -38.81
N ARG A 145 34.01 -18.91 -38.70
CA ARG A 145 33.43 -18.44 -37.44
C ARG A 145 31.99 -18.94 -37.22
N LEU A 146 31.12 -18.91 -38.22
CA LEU A 146 29.73 -19.37 -38.11
C LEU A 146 29.26 -20.14 -39.34
N LEU A 147 28.64 -21.29 -39.10
CA LEU A 147 27.99 -22.14 -40.10
C LEU A 147 26.51 -22.32 -39.75
N ALA A 148 25.63 -22.09 -40.72
CA ALA A 148 24.22 -22.46 -40.67
C ALA A 148 23.92 -23.46 -41.81
N TYR A 149 24.10 -24.75 -41.51
CA TYR A 149 23.89 -25.83 -42.47
C TYR A 149 22.44 -26.35 -42.37
N THR A 150 21.68 -26.20 -43.44
CA THR A 150 20.27 -26.65 -43.56
C THR A 150 19.98 -27.35 -44.91
N GLY A 151 20.93 -27.32 -45.84
CA GLY A 151 20.87 -28.03 -47.13
C GLY A 151 21.28 -29.50 -47.04
N ALA A 152 21.66 -30.08 -48.17
CA ALA A 152 22.11 -31.47 -48.28
C ALA A 152 23.19 -31.68 -49.35
N ALA A 153 23.99 -32.74 -49.22
CA ALA A 153 25.00 -33.17 -50.18
C ALA A 153 24.88 -34.66 -50.52
N ASP A 154 24.57 -35.01 -51.77
CA ASP A 154 24.59 -36.40 -52.25
C ASP A 154 25.97 -36.76 -52.81
N LEU A 155 26.75 -37.48 -52.01
CA LEU A 155 28.11 -37.93 -52.32
C LEU A 155 28.18 -39.45 -52.51
N ARG A 156 27.05 -40.11 -52.78
CA ARG A 156 27.01 -41.57 -52.92
C ARG A 156 27.70 -42.06 -54.19
N ALA A 157 28.19 -43.29 -54.14
CA ALA A 157 28.56 -44.08 -55.30
C ALA A 157 27.77 -45.39 -55.30
N VAL A 158 27.47 -45.94 -56.48
CA VAL A 158 26.70 -47.19 -56.62
C VAL A 158 27.58 -48.42 -56.36
N ALA A 159 28.86 -48.34 -56.71
CA ALA A 159 29.81 -49.46 -56.63
C ALA A 159 31.15 -49.10 -55.95
N GLY A 160 31.39 -47.83 -55.64
CA GLY A 160 32.53 -47.35 -54.85
C GLY A 160 32.12 -46.96 -53.43
N ARG A 161 33.02 -46.29 -52.72
CA ARG A 161 32.77 -45.70 -51.39
C ARG A 161 31.91 -44.44 -51.52
N THR A 162 31.06 -44.19 -50.54
CA THR A 162 30.46 -42.87 -50.32
C THR A 162 31.57 -41.85 -50.05
N GLY A 163 31.45 -40.66 -50.63
CA GLY A 163 32.39 -39.56 -50.44
C GLY A 163 32.20 -38.78 -49.14
N ASP A 164 33.05 -37.78 -48.93
CA ASP A 164 33.23 -37.07 -47.66
C ASP A 164 32.70 -35.62 -47.72
N LEU A 165 31.93 -35.23 -46.70
CA LEU A 165 31.51 -33.85 -46.42
C LEU A 165 32.28 -33.29 -45.23
N LEU A 166 32.98 -32.17 -45.39
CA LEU A 166 33.62 -31.40 -44.32
C LEU A 166 32.76 -30.22 -43.86
N LEU A 167 32.63 -30.05 -42.54
CA LEU A 167 32.04 -28.90 -41.86
C LEU A 167 33.02 -28.44 -40.75
N ASP A 168 33.67 -27.27 -40.86
CA ASP A 168 34.75 -26.84 -39.94
C ASP A 168 34.70 -25.41 -39.30
N PRO A 169 33.56 -24.94 -38.76
CA PRO A 169 33.54 -23.73 -37.90
C PRO A 169 34.29 -23.91 -36.55
N TYR A 170 34.61 -22.82 -35.86
CA TYR A 170 35.41 -22.85 -34.62
C TYR A 170 34.84 -23.70 -33.45
N ASN A 171 33.54 -23.62 -33.17
CA ASN A 171 32.87 -24.37 -32.08
C ASN A 171 31.56 -24.97 -32.63
N ILE A 172 31.23 -26.20 -32.21
CA ILE A 172 30.06 -26.93 -32.72
C ILE A 172 29.25 -27.57 -31.60
N THR A 173 27.94 -27.29 -31.60
CA THR A 173 26.96 -28.04 -30.79
C THR A 173 25.93 -28.70 -31.70
N ILE A 174 25.88 -30.04 -31.70
CA ILE A 174 24.82 -30.81 -32.36
C ILE A 174 23.59 -30.76 -31.46
N SER A 175 22.54 -30.06 -31.89
CA SER A 175 21.32 -29.86 -31.11
C SER A 175 20.10 -29.54 -31.97
N ASN A 176 18.91 -29.55 -31.36
CA ASN A 176 17.67 -29.08 -32.01
C ASN A 176 17.41 -27.57 -31.80
N GLY A 177 18.44 -26.80 -31.42
CA GLY A 177 18.35 -25.35 -31.28
C GLY A 177 18.37 -24.60 -32.63
N PRO A 178 17.97 -23.31 -32.66
CA PRO A 178 18.21 -22.46 -33.82
C PRO A 178 19.71 -22.24 -34.04
N ASN A 179 20.12 -21.89 -35.27
CA ASN A 179 21.52 -21.70 -35.69
C ASN A 179 22.15 -20.38 -35.16
N THR A 180 22.02 -20.17 -33.85
CA THR A 180 22.48 -19.02 -33.07
C THR A 180 22.84 -19.50 -31.65
N GLY A 181 24.01 -20.12 -31.49
CA GLY A 181 24.58 -20.39 -30.17
C GLY A 181 24.97 -19.09 -29.46
N PRO A 182 25.19 -19.11 -28.12
CA PRO A 182 25.82 -17.99 -27.43
C PRO A 182 27.26 -17.82 -27.95
N GLY A 183 27.59 -16.63 -28.47
CA GLY A 183 28.93 -16.33 -28.99
C GLY A 183 29.12 -16.62 -30.49
N ASN A 184 30.24 -17.24 -30.85
CA ASN A 184 30.58 -17.64 -32.23
C ASN A 184 30.41 -19.16 -32.42
N ASP A 185 29.39 -19.74 -31.77
CA ASP A 185 29.18 -21.19 -31.74
C ASP A 185 28.15 -21.59 -32.81
N SER A 186 28.56 -22.53 -33.66
CA SER A 186 27.69 -23.07 -34.71
C SER A 186 26.83 -24.21 -34.17
N ILE A 187 25.57 -24.26 -34.59
CA ILE A 187 24.67 -25.37 -34.27
C ILE A 187 24.39 -26.15 -35.54
N ILE A 188 24.56 -27.46 -35.46
CA ILE A 188 24.18 -28.41 -36.51
C ILE A 188 22.93 -29.14 -36.00
N ASN A 189 21.85 -29.11 -36.78
CA ASN A 189 20.64 -29.84 -36.43
C ASN A 189 20.87 -31.35 -36.53
N ALA A 190 20.44 -32.11 -35.51
CA ALA A 190 20.63 -33.56 -35.46
C ALA A 190 19.98 -34.25 -36.66
N THR A 191 18.70 -33.99 -36.95
CA THR A 191 18.01 -34.58 -38.11
C THR A 191 18.63 -34.17 -39.44
N THR A 192 19.20 -32.97 -39.57
CA THR A 192 19.98 -32.61 -40.76
C THR A 192 21.26 -33.47 -40.87
N LEU A 193 21.96 -33.72 -39.77
CA LEU A 193 23.15 -34.58 -39.75
C LEU A 193 22.81 -36.06 -40.02
N GLU A 194 21.71 -36.59 -39.46
CA GLU A 194 21.22 -37.95 -39.69
C GLU A 194 20.92 -38.19 -41.19
N ASN A 195 20.11 -37.30 -41.80
CA ASN A 195 19.82 -37.34 -43.24
C ASN A 195 21.09 -37.21 -44.09
N GLN A 196 22.06 -36.42 -43.64
CA GLN A 196 23.33 -36.22 -44.35
C GLN A 196 24.24 -37.46 -44.26
N LEU A 197 24.19 -38.21 -43.15
CA LEU A 197 24.87 -39.49 -42.97
C LEU A 197 24.25 -40.63 -43.81
N GLU A 198 23.05 -40.48 -44.38
CA GLU A 198 22.55 -41.41 -45.40
C GLU A 198 23.28 -41.26 -46.76
N THR A 199 23.88 -40.10 -47.02
CA THR A 199 24.36 -39.71 -48.36
C THR A 199 25.81 -39.25 -48.45
N ALA A 200 26.48 -39.05 -47.31
CA ALA A 200 27.91 -38.77 -47.19
C ALA A 200 28.50 -39.46 -45.94
N SER A 201 29.81 -39.70 -45.93
CA SER A 201 30.56 -39.67 -44.66
C SER A 201 30.74 -38.21 -44.25
N VAL A 202 30.58 -37.89 -42.98
CA VAL A 202 30.58 -36.49 -42.50
C VAL A 202 31.72 -36.28 -41.51
N THR A 203 32.61 -35.34 -41.82
CA THR A 203 33.63 -34.84 -40.91
C THR A 203 33.18 -33.49 -40.34
N ILE A 204 32.94 -33.49 -39.04
CA ILE A 204 32.68 -32.32 -38.22
C ILE A 204 33.99 -31.97 -37.53
N SER A 205 34.59 -30.84 -37.89
CA SER A 205 35.86 -30.39 -37.33
C SER A 205 35.70 -29.07 -36.59
N THR A 206 36.55 -28.83 -35.59
CA THR A 206 36.73 -27.50 -35.00
C THR A 206 38.21 -27.10 -35.08
N ARG A 207 38.51 -25.82 -34.83
CA ARG A 207 39.89 -25.33 -34.77
C ARG A 207 40.12 -24.48 -33.53
N GLY A 208 41.26 -24.69 -32.86
CA GLY A 208 41.67 -23.86 -31.74
C GLY A 208 42.04 -22.44 -32.19
N GLY A 209 41.33 -21.42 -31.69
CA GLY A 209 41.62 -20.03 -32.02
C GLY A 209 40.71 -19.03 -31.32
N GLY A 210 41.29 -17.92 -30.84
CA GLY A 210 40.56 -16.89 -30.11
C GLY A 210 40.29 -17.27 -28.66
N THR A 211 39.07 -17.01 -28.18
CA THR A 211 38.62 -17.32 -26.80
C THR A 211 37.83 -18.63 -26.70
N GLN A 212 37.82 -19.45 -27.74
CA GLN A 212 37.03 -20.68 -27.85
C GLN A 212 37.95 -21.90 -27.71
N ALA A 213 37.49 -22.93 -26.99
CA ALA A 213 38.25 -24.16 -26.75
C ALA A 213 38.33 -25.07 -28.01
N GLY A 214 37.43 -24.92 -28.97
CA GLY A 214 37.31 -25.82 -30.11
C GLY A 214 36.66 -27.15 -29.74
N ASP A 215 35.65 -27.11 -28.88
CA ASP A 215 34.91 -28.31 -28.45
C ASP A 215 33.80 -28.69 -29.45
N ILE A 216 33.52 -29.98 -29.56
CA ILE A 216 32.34 -30.52 -30.23
C ILE A 216 31.43 -31.14 -29.17
N THR A 217 30.18 -30.69 -29.07
CA THR A 217 29.20 -31.19 -28.09
C THR A 217 28.00 -31.83 -28.78
N VAL A 218 27.67 -33.07 -28.41
CA VAL A 218 26.45 -33.79 -28.84
C VAL A 218 25.40 -33.67 -27.74
N ALA A 219 24.50 -32.69 -27.88
CA ALA A 219 23.55 -32.29 -26.83
C ALA A 219 22.13 -32.87 -27.00
N VAL A 220 21.86 -33.57 -28.11
CA VAL A 220 20.60 -34.29 -28.37
C VAL A 220 20.88 -35.65 -29.00
N PRO A 221 19.94 -36.61 -28.95
CA PRO A 221 20.16 -37.92 -29.55
C PRO A 221 20.45 -37.87 -31.06
N LEU A 222 21.22 -38.86 -31.54
CA LEU A 222 21.63 -38.98 -32.93
C LEU A 222 21.66 -40.46 -33.35
N ALA A 223 21.02 -40.84 -34.47
CA ALA A 223 21.03 -42.21 -34.99
C ALA A 223 21.41 -42.29 -36.47
N TRP A 224 22.30 -43.22 -36.86
CA TRP A 224 22.70 -43.43 -38.26
C TRP A 224 23.09 -44.89 -38.55
N ASP A 225 22.75 -45.39 -39.74
CA ASP A 225 22.90 -46.81 -40.13
C ASP A 225 24.03 -47.09 -41.14
N ALA A 226 24.64 -46.05 -41.71
CA ALA A 226 25.68 -46.18 -42.75
C ALA A 226 26.66 -45.01 -42.71
N ASN A 227 27.76 -45.14 -43.46
CA ASN A 227 28.84 -44.14 -43.57
C ASN A 227 29.56 -43.84 -42.25
N THR A 228 30.56 -42.95 -42.29
CA THR A 228 31.37 -42.58 -41.11
C THR A 228 31.00 -41.19 -40.62
N LEU A 229 30.73 -41.07 -39.32
CA LEU A 229 30.75 -39.78 -38.63
C LEU A 229 32.14 -39.59 -38.02
N THR A 230 32.85 -38.54 -38.43
CA THR A 230 34.14 -38.14 -37.87
C THR A 230 33.97 -36.86 -37.06
N LEU A 231 34.31 -36.90 -35.78
CA LEU A 231 34.34 -35.75 -34.88
C LEU A 231 35.80 -35.39 -34.59
N LEU A 232 36.29 -34.29 -35.16
CA LEU A 232 37.67 -33.81 -35.05
C LEU A 232 37.71 -32.52 -34.22
N ALA A 233 37.85 -32.66 -32.91
CA ALA A 233 37.89 -31.53 -31.99
C ALA A 233 39.32 -31.03 -31.74
N ALA A 234 39.55 -29.72 -31.83
CA ALA A 234 40.78 -29.11 -31.33
C ALA A 234 40.85 -29.15 -29.78
N GLY A 235 39.69 -29.05 -29.13
CA GLY A 235 39.48 -29.30 -27.71
C GLY A 235 39.00 -30.72 -27.44
N SER A 236 37.88 -30.85 -26.72
CA SER A 236 37.23 -32.11 -26.36
C SER A 236 36.04 -32.46 -27.25
N VAL A 237 35.68 -33.74 -27.29
CA VAL A 237 34.38 -34.20 -27.77
C VAL A 237 33.53 -34.57 -26.56
N ASN A 238 32.42 -33.88 -26.36
CA ASN A 238 31.49 -34.07 -25.24
C ASN A 238 30.21 -34.75 -25.75
N VAL A 239 29.89 -35.93 -25.23
CA VAL A 239 28.70 -36.71 -25.58
C VAL A 239 27.73 -36.67 -24.39
N ASP A 240 26.78 -35.75 -24.48
CA ASP A 240 25.81 -35.44 -23.41
C ASP A 240 24.43 -36.09 -23.68
N ALA A 241 24.27 -36.72 -24.84
CA ALA A 241 23.08 -37.46 -25.26
C ALA A 241 23.43 -38.80 -25.94
N VAL A 242 22.42 -39.62 -26.26
CA VAL A 242 22.60 -40.95 -26.85
C VAL A 242 22.94 -40.86 -28.34
N MET A 243 24.09 -41.41 -28.73
CA MET A 243 24.44 -41.68 -30.13
C MET A 243 24.17 -43.15 -30.42
N THR A 244 23.58 -43.49 -31.56
CA THR A 244 23.30 -44.87 -31.97
C THR A 244 23.80 -45.15 -33.38
N ALA A 245 24.86 -45.95 -33.48
CA ALA A 245 25.36 -46.48 -34.74
C ALA A 245 24.69 -47.84 -35.04
N GLY A 246 24.04 -47.93 -36.20
CA GLY A 246 23.40 -49.13 -36.72
C GLY A 246 24.01 -49.62 -38.02
N GLY A 247 23.39 -50.62 -38.65
CA GLY A 247 23.80 -51.19 -39.94
C GLY A 247 25.33 -51.41 -40.10
N THR A 248 25.95 -50.55 -40.92
CA THR A 248 27.41 -50.53 -41.21
C THR A 248 28.06 -49.19 -40.81
N ALA A 249 27.38 -48.41 -39.97
CA ALA A 249 27.81 -47.11 -39.49
C ALA A 249 29.15 -47.16 -38.74
N LYS A 250 29.93 -46.08 -38.82
CA LYS A 250 31.20 -45.92 -38.11
C LYS A 250 31.28 -44.59 -37.40
N LEU A 251 32.00 -44.58 -36.28
CA LEU A 251 32.36 -43.39 -35.51
C LEU A 251 33.89 -43.26 -35.45
N ALA A 252 34.41 -42.10 -35.84
CA ALA A 252 35.79 -41.71 -35.61
C ALA A 252 35.81 -40.48 -34.70
N VAL A 253 36.55 -40.54 -33.60
CA VAL A 253 36.72 -39.41 -32.66
C VAL A 253 38.20 -39.05 -32.60
N LEU A 254 38.54 -37.81 -32.92
CA LEU A 254 39.89 -37.28 -32.80
C LEU A 254 39.83 -36.00 -31.93
N THR A 255 40.72 -35.92 -30.93
CA THR A 255 40.86 -34.77 -30.02
C THR A 255 42.32 -34.33 -30.00
N GLU A 256 42.61 -33.09 -30.36
CA GLU A 256 44.00 -32.59 -30.37
C GLU A 256 44.52 -32.33 -28.95
N ASN A 257 43.80 -31.52 -28.17
CA ASN A 257 44.22 -31.08 -26.83
C ASN A 257 43.24 -31.48 -25.70
N GLY A 258 42.11 -32.10 -26.04
CA GLY A 258 41.09 -32.55 -25.08
C GLY A 258 40.95 -34.06 -25.00
N ALA A 259 39.74 -34.54 -24.69
CA ALA A 259 39.42 -35.96 -24.59
C ALA A 259 37.98 -36.25 -25.04
N LEU A 260 37.66 -37.52 -25.31
CA LEU A 260 36.28 -38.00 -25.45
C LEU A 260 35.63 -38.13 -24.07
N ASN A 261 34.75 -37.20 -23.73
CA ASN A 261 33.98 -37.19 -22.49
C ASN A 261 32.56 -37.64 -22.77
N VAL A 262 32.06 -38.63 -22.03
CA VAL A 262 30.66 -39.03 -22.10
C VAL A 262 29.98 -38.67 -20.78
N ARG A 263 29.06 -37.70 -20.80
CA ARG A 263 28.52 -37.02 -19.59
C ARG A 263 26.99 -37.01 -19.62
N GLY A 264 26.38 -38.14 -19.30
CA GLY A 264 24.92 -38.33 -19.35
C GLY A 264 24.40 -38.81 -20.72
N GLY A 265 25.25 -38.81 -21.75
CA GLY A 265 25.04 -39.55 -23.00
C GLY A 265 25.58 -41.00 -22.93
N ARG A 266 25.54 -41.68 -24.09
CA ARG A 266 26.26 -42.95 -24.37
C ARG A 266 26.40 -43.16 -25.88
N VAL A 267 27.23 -44.10 -26.33
CA VAL A 267 27.39 -44.46 -27.75
C VAL A 267 27.03 -45.93 -28.01
N ASP A 268 25.78 -46.18 -28.37
CA ASP A 268 25.29 -47.51 -28.74
C ASP A 268 25.86 -47.97 -30.10
N PHE A 269 26.30 -49.24 -30.15
CA PHE A 269 26.67 -49.95 -31.37
C PHE A 269 25.83 -51.21 -31.51
N THR A 270 24.97 -51.26 -32.53
CA THR A 270 23.92 -52.29 -32.65
C THR A 270 24.24 -53.40 -33.65
N SER A 271 25.38 -53.33 -34.33
CA SER A 271 25.83 -54.29 -35.36
C SER A 271 27.30 -54.65 -35.18
N THR A 272 27.67 -55.88 -35.55
CA THR A 272 29.08 -56.32 -35.60
C THR A 272 29.88 -55.69 -36.74
N ASP A 273 29.20 -55.11 -37.74
CA ASP A 273 29.84 -54.38 -38.85
C ASP A 273 30.12 -52.91 -38.48
N ASN A 274 29.72 -52.46 -37.29
CA ASN A 274 30.06 -51.13 -36.81
C ASN A 274 31.56 -51.01 -36.51
N GLY A 275 32.09 -49.80 -36.66
CA GLY A 275 33.50 -49.51 -36.41
C GLY A 275 33.67 -48.27 -35.53
N LEU A 276 34.65 -48.35 -34.62
CA LEU A 276 35.05 -47.25 -33.76
C LEU A 276 36.56 -47.00 -33.88
N SER A 277 36.95 -45.74 -34.04
CA SER A 277 38.32 -45.30 -33.79
C SER A 277 38.36 -44.07 -32.88
N ILE A 278 39.30 -44.04 -31.94
CA ILE A 278 39.52 -42.90 -31.04
C ILE A 278 41.01 -42.53 -31.11
N ASN A 279 41.31 -41.28 -31.49
CA ASN A 279 42.66 -40.75 -31.69
C ASN A 279 43.53 -41.62 -32.61
N GLY A 280 42.92 -42.18 -33.67
CA GLY A 280 43.56 -43.05 -34.65
C GLY A 280 43.65 -44.54 -34.26
N ASP A 281 43.48 -44.88 -32.98
CA ASP A 281 43.43 -46.27 -32.53
C ASP A 281 42.07 -46.90 -32.87
N ALA A 282 42.06 -48.09 -33.46
CA ALA A 282 40.84 -48.86 -33.72
C ALA A 282 40.44 -49.68 -32.48
N TYR A 283 39.18 -49.58 -32.07
CA TYR A 283 38.67 -50.24 -30.86
C TYR A 283 37.86 -51.49 -31.21
N THR A 284 38.04 -52.55 -30.42
CA THR A 284 37.15 -53.71 -30.45
C THR A 284 35.91 -53.39 -29.63
N ILE A 285 34.75 -53.39 -30.28
CA ILE A 285 33.47 -53.09 -29.64
C ILE A 285 32.98 -54.36 -28.92
N ILE A 286 32.67 -54.22 -27.64
CA ILE A 286 32.22 -55.26 -26.74
C ILE A 286 30.73 -55.03 -26.44
N THR A 287 29.89 -55.93 -26.93
CA THR A 287 28.42 -55.92 -26.71
C THR A 287 27.93 -57.15 -25.94
N ALA A 288 28.84 -58.00 -25.47
CA ALA A 288 28.54 -59.23 -24.75
C ALA A 288 29.50 -59.48 -23.59
N LEU A 289 28.97 -60.11 -22.53
CA LEU A 289 29.72 -60.55 -21.35
C LEU A 289 30.75 -61.64 -21.68
N GLY A 290 30.40 -62.54 -22.60
CA GLY A 290 31.15 -63.77 -22.88
C GLY A 290 30.70 -64.94 -21.99
N GLU A 291 31.53 -65.97 -21.95
CA GLU A 291 31.36 -67.17 -21.11
C GLU A 291 32.51 -67.28 -20.09
N ALA A 292 32.29 -68.05 -19.02
CA ALA A 292 33.30 -68.26 -17.98
C ALA A 292 34.61 -68.82 -18.57
N GLY A 293 35.71 -68.06 -18.42
CA GLY A 293 37.02 -68.43 -18.96
C GLY A 293 37.22 -68.14 -20.45
N SER A 294 36.37 -67.30 -21.06
CA SER A 294 36.61 -66.76 -22.41
C SER A 294 37.99 -66.08 -22.51
N ALA A 295 38.61 -66.20 -23.68
CA ALA A 295 39.91 -65.58 -24.03
C ALA A 295 39.92 -65.08 -25.49
N THR A 296 38.75 -64.74 -26.03
CA THR A 296 38.53 -64.37 -27.45
C THR A 296 39.11 -63.01 -27.84
N GLY A 297 39.17 -62.08 -26.88
CA GLY A 297 39.36 -60.66 -27.11
C GLY A 297 38.18 -59.97 -27.81
N THR A 298 36.97 -60.55 -27.79
CA THR A 298 35.75 -59.99 -28.45
C THR A 298 34.52 -59.92 -27.55
N ASP A 299 34.66 -60.32 -26.29
CA ASP A 299 33.65 -60.24 -25.24
C ASP A 299 34.32 -59.83 -23.91
N LEU A 300 33.56 -59.36 -22.92
CA LEU A 300 34.12 -58.75 -21.71
C LEU A 300 35.09 -59.67 -20.97
N GLN A 301 34.71 -60.93 -20.73
CA GLN A 301 35.60 -61.91 -20.10
C GLN A 301 36.80 -62.23 -20.99
N GLY A 302 36.59 -62.28 -22.31
CA GLY A 302 37.57 -62.58 -23.34
C GLY A 302 38.72 -61.58 -23.48
N ILE A 303 38.59 -60.36 -22.93
CA ILE A 303 39.66 -59.34 -22.89
C ILE A 303 40.94 -59.89 -22.25
N ASP A 304 40.82 -60.80 -21.27
CA ASP A 304 41.98 -61.42 -20.59
C ASP A 304 42.87 -62.25 -21.54
N GLY A 305 42.33 -62.71 -22.67
CA GLY A 305 43.12 -63.36 -23.74
C GLY A 305 44.00 -62.40 -24.55
N ARG A 306 43.74 -61.08 -24.48
CA ARG A 306 44.46 -60.03 -25.20
C ARG A 306 44.55 -58.73 -24.37
N PRO A 307 45.20 -58.73 -23.19
CA PRO A 307 45.10 -57.66 -22.20
C PRO A 307 45.80 -56.34 -22.59
N GLY A 308 46.47 -56.27 -23.74
CA GLY A 308 47.05 -55.05 -24.32
C GLY A 308 46.23 -54.40 -25.45
N GLY A 309 45.01 -54.88 -25.71
CA GLY A 309 44.16 -54.37 -26.80
C GLY A 309 43.44 -53.05 -26.48
N PHE A 310 42.71 -52.53 -27.46
CA PHE A 310 41.81 -51.38 -27.32
C PHE A 310 40.36 -51.86 -27.37
N TYR A 311 39.60 -51.57 -26.32
CA TYR A 311 38.26 -52.10 -26.10
C TYR A 311 37.29 -50.97 -25.77
N ALA A 312 36.09 -51.04 -26.33
CA ALA A 312 35.00 -50.15 -25.94
C ALA A 312 33.73 -50.94 -25.69
N LEU A 313 32.91 -50.52 -24.72
CA LEU A 313 31.54 -51.04 -24.62
C LEU A 313 30.69 -50.40 -25.73
N GLY A 314 29.84 -51.19 -26.38
CA GLY A 314 28.84 -50.70 -27.35
C GLY A 314 27.40 -50.94 -26.92
N ALA A 315 27.20 -51.49 -25.73
CA ALA A 315 25.91 -51.71 -25.09
C ALA A 315 26.11 -51.83 -23.57
N ASP A 316 25.07 -51.59 -22.80
CA ASP A 316 25.05 -51.93 -21.38
C ASP A 316 25.08 -53.44 -21.21
N LEU A 317 25.83 -53.94 -20.22
CA LEU A 317 26.00 -55.37 -19.98
C LEU A 317 25.33 -55.80 -18.67
N ASP A 318 24.54 -56.87 -18.73
CA ASP A 318 24.09 -57.61 -17.55
C ASP A 318 25.12 -58.71 -17.24
N ALA A 319 25.84 -58.53 -16.13
CA ALA A 319 26.83 -59.44 -15.59
C ALA A 319 26.30 -60.27 -14.41
N SER A 320 24.99 -60.27 -14.12
CA SER A 320 24.39 -61.08 -13.03
C SER A 320 24.68 -62.58 -13.16
N ALA A 321 24.81 -63.09 -14.39
CA ALA A 321 25.20 -64.47 -14.68
C ALA A 321 26.57 -64.85 -14.08
N THR A 322 27.47 -63.87 -13.88
CA THR A 322 28.81 -64.10 -13.32
C THR A 322 28.78 -64.71 -11.91
N ALA A 323 27.70 -64.52 -11.14
CA ALA A 323 27.56 -65.11 -9.80
C ALA A 323 27.66 -66.65 -9.78
N GLY A 324 27.28 -67.33 -10.88
CA GLY A 324 27.44 -68.77 -11.04
C GLY A 324 28.78 -69.22 -11.62
N TRP A 325 29.61 -68.30 -12.10
CA TRP A 325 30.84 -68.62 -12.84
C TRP A 325 31.97 -69.11 -11.92
N ASN A 326 32.91 -69.84 -12.52
CA ASN A 326 34.13 -70.32 -11.85
C ASN A 326 33.87 -71.07 -10.52
N GLY A 327 32.78 -71.85 -10.46
CA GLY A 327 32.38 -72.59 -9.26
C GLY A 327 31.79 -71.72 -8.14
N GLY A 328 31.25 -70.55 -8.49
CA GLY A 328 30.76 -69.54 -7.53
C GLY A 328 31.80 -68.48 -7.16
N ALA A 329 33.04 -68.57 -7.69
CA ALA A 329 34.07 -67.55 -7.49
C ALA A 329 33.84 -66.25 -8.30
N GLY A 330 32.77 -66.20 -9.10
CA GLY A 330 32.41 -65.02 -9.88
C GLY A 330 33.16 -64.90 -11.22
N PHE A 331 33.13 -63.71 -11.81
CA PHE A 331 33.96 -63.33 -12.96
C PHE A 331 35.46 -63.54 -12.67
N ALA A 332 36.27 -63.78 -13.70
CA ALA A 332 37.73 -63.88 -13.58
C ALA A 332 38.36 -62.51 -13.91
N PRO A 333 39.01 -61.83 -12.93
CA PRO A 333 39.58 -60.49 -13.13
C PRO A 333 40.49 -60.40 -14.36
N ILE A 334 40.22 -59.43 -15.24
CA ILE A 334 41.03 -59.14 -16.42
C ILE A 334 42.41 -58.66 -15.95
N GLY A 335 43.48 -59.31 -16.40
CA GLY A 335 44.83 -59.04 -15.91
C GLY A 335 45.05 -59.48 -14.45
N GLY A 336 44.26 -60.43 -13.94
CA GLY A 336 44.46 -61.07 -12.63
C GLY A 336 45.39 -62.29 -12.68
N GLY A 337 45.80 -62.72 -13.87
CA GLY A 337 46.69 -63.87 -14.11
C GLY A 337 48.17 -63.47 -14.21
N ALA A 338 48.90 -64.13 -15.12
CA ALA A 338 50.32 -63.88 -15.36
C ALA A 338 50.62 -62.66 -16.25
N ALA A 339 49.60 -62.11 -16.91
CA ALA A 339 49.69 -60.89 -17.72
C ALA A 339 48.84 -59.79 -17.07
N GLU A 340 49.33 -58.55 -17.09
CA GLU A 340 48.64 -57.37 -16.56
C GLU A 340 47.80 -56.72 -17.68
N PHE A 341 46.70 -56.05 -17.34
CA PHE A 341 45.98 -55.21 -18.31
C PHE A 341 46.81 -53.98 -18.64
N THR A 342 47.19 -53.83 -19.91
CA THR A 342 48.07 -52.78 -20.44
C THR A 342 47.43 -51.98 -21.57
N GLY A 343 46.18 -52.31 -21.91
CA GLY A 343 45.42 -51.74 -23.01
C GLY A 343 44.66 -50.47 -22.68
N LYS A 344 43.69 -50.15 -23.55
CA LYS A 344 42.68 -49.10 -23.32
C LYS A 344 41.30 -49.73 -23.21
N PHE A 345 40.51 -49.27 -22.25
CA PHE A 345 39.12 -49.65 -22.08
C PHE A 345 38.26 -48.40 -21.93
N ASP A 346 37.35 -48.13 -22.86
CA ASP A 346 36.45 -46.98 -22.80
C ASP A 346 34.99 -47.44 -22.79
N GLY A 347 34.29 -47.23 -21.68
CA GLY A 347 32.90 -47.64 -21.53
C GLY A 347 31.91 -46.84 -22.38
N LEU A 348 32.32 -45.72 -23.00
CA LEU A 348 31.45 -44.86 -23.82
C LEU A 348 30.11 -44.48 -23.16
N GLY A 349 30.09 -44.36 -21.83
CA GLY A 349 28.88 -44.06 -21.03
C GLY A 349 28.07 -45.29 -20.60
N HIS A 350 28.44 -46.49 -21.05
CA HIS A 350 27.77 -47.73 -20.70
C HIS A 350 28.08 -48.23 -19.29
N VAL A 351 27.15 -49.04 -18.78
CA VAL A 351 27.26 -49.69 -17.48
C VAL A 351 27.37 -51.22 -17.58
N ILE A 352 28.11 -51.81 -16.65
CA ILE A 352 28.12 -53.25 -16.38
C ILE A 352 27.37 -53.46 -15.05
N SER A 353 26.25 -54.17 -15.10
CA SER A 353 25.35 -54.35 -13.96
C SER A 353 25.44 -55.75 -13.35
N GLY A 354 25.32 -55.88 -12.02
CA GLY A 354 25.27 -57.17 -11.32
C GLY A 354 26.56 -57.99 -11.30
N LEU A 355 27.70 -57.38 -11.65
CA LEU A 355 29.02 -58.05 -11.65
C LEU A 355 29.34 -58.66 -10.28
N THR A 356 29.64 -59.96 -10.25
CA THR A 356 29.99 -60.69 -9.03
C THR A 356 31.40 -61.27 -9.13
N ILE A 357 32.25 -61.02 -8.13
CA ILE A 357 33.60 -61.57 -7.98
C ILE A 357 33.80 -61.98 -6.52
N GLN A 358 33.92 -63.28 -6.25
CA GLN A 358 33.94 -63.83 -4.89
C GLN A 358 35.23 -64.63 -4.68
N ARG A 359 36.32 -63.92 -4.41
CA ARG A 359 37.70 -64.45 -4.38
C ARG A 359 38.44 -64.04 -3.09
N PRO A 360 37.86 -64.28 -1.89
CA PRO A 360 38.34 -63.73 -0.62
C PRO A 360 39.78 -64.10 -0.24
N ASP A 361 40.34 -65.17 -0.83
CA ASP A 361 41.72 -65.63 -0.61
C ASP A 361 42.73 -65.08 -1.66
N GLN A 362 42.28 -64.28 -2.64
CA GLN A 362 43.12 -63.78 -3.75
C GLN A 362 43.36 -62.27 -3.63
N SER A 363 44.56 -61.82 -3.98
CA SER A 363 44.91 -60.38 -4.06
C SER A 363 44.79 -59.85 -5.49
N ASN A 364 44.72 -58.52 -5.65
CA ASN A 364 44.49 -57.82 -6.92
C ASN A 364 43.13 -58.22 -7.54
N VAL A 365 42.03 -57.87 -6.86
CA VAL A 365 40.68 -58.29 -7.22
C VAL A 365 39.80 -57.09 -7.61
N GLY A 366 39.18 -57.19 -8.78
CA GLY A 366 38.24 -56.24 -9.38
C GLY A 366 37.86 -56.70 -10.79
N LEU A 367 37.08 -55.91 -11.55
CA LEU A 367 36.86 -56.21 -12.98
C LEU A 367 38.20 -56.38 -13.71
N PHE A 368 39.13 -55.47 -13.43
CA PHE A 368 40.55 -55.60 -13.72
C PHE A 368 41.30 -56.02 -12.43
N GLY A 369 42.09 -57.08 -12.49
CA GLY A 369 42.92 -57.52 -11.37
C GLY A 369 44.09 -56.57 -11.17
N THR A 370 45.02 -56.57 -12.14
CA THR A 370 46.12 -55.60 -12.23
C THR A 370 46.01 -54.82 -13.54
N ALA A 371 46.00 -53.48 -13.44
CA ALA A 371 46.13 -52.57 -14.57
C ALA A 371 47.47 -51.81 -14.47
N ALA A 372 48.24 -51.83 -15.55
CA ALA A 372 49.62 -51.33 -15.63
C ALA A 372 49.82 -50.56 -16.93
N ARG A 373 50.16 -49.27 -16.88
CA ARG A 373 50.29 -48.41 -18.07
C ARG A 373 49.01 -48.33 -18.92
N ALA A 374 47.86 -48.59 -18.30
CA ALA A 374 46.56 -48.70 -18.96
C ALA A 374 45.77 -47.39 -18.89
N ALA A 375 44.79 -47.24 -19.78
CA ALA A 375 43.79 -46.17 -19.72
C ALA A 375 42.38 -46.77 -19.63
N ILE A 376 41.64 -46.44 -18.57
CA ILE A 376 40.28 -46.91 -18.32
C ILE A 376 39.37 -45.67 -18.23
N GLY A 377 38.30 -45.62 -19.02
CA GLY A 377 37.49 -44.42 -19.21
C GLY A 377 35.99 -44.69 -19.28
N ASN A 378 35.17 -43.68 -18.95
CA ASN A 378 33.73 -43.59 -19.29
C ASN A 378 32.90 -44.84 -18.95
N VAL A 379 33.18 -45.55 -17.85
CA VAL A 379 32.56 -46.85 -17.49
C VAL A 379 31.87 -46.80 -16.14
N GLY A 380 30.66 -47.36 -16.06
CA GLY A 380 29.94 -47.57 -14.81
C GLY A 380 29.87 -49.04 -14.38
N LEU A 381 29.94 -49.31 -13.07
CA LEU A 381 29.60 -50.59 -12.46
C LEU A 381 28.37 -50.42 -11.57
N ILE A 382 27.26 -51.10 -11.86
CA ILE A 382 26.02 -50.96 -11.09
C ILE A 382 25.73 -52.24 -10.31
N ASN A 383 25.52 -52.12 -8.99
CA ASN A 383 25.27 -53.25 -8.08
C ASN A 383 26.37 -54.33 -8.13
N ALA A 384 27.64 -53.94 -8.23
CA ALA A 384 28.77 -54.86 -8.22
C ALA A 384 29.02 -55.44 -6.82
N GLN A 385 29.36 -56.73 -6.74
CA GLN A 385 29.68 -57.43 -5.50
C GLN A 385 31.07 -58.07 -5.61
N VAL A 386 32.06 -57.48 -4.92
CA VAL A 386 33.47 -57.88 -5.04
C VAL A 386 34.08 -58.21 -3.68
N ALA A 387 34.58 -59.44 -3.52
CA ALA A 387 35.33 -59.88 -2.35
C ALA A 387 36.73 -60.38 -2.74
N GLY A 388 37.75 -59.90 -2.03
CA GLY A 388 39.15 -60.27 -2.22
C GLY A 388 39.94 -60.26 -0.90
N ASN A 389 41.24 -60.53 -0.95
CA ASN A 389 42.15 -60.46 0.19
C ASN A 389 42.84 -59.09 0.29
N GLU A 390 43.77 -58.80 -0.62
CA GLU A 390 44.52 -57.53 -0.65
C GLU A 390 44.37 -56.83 -2.01
N GLN A 391 44.46 -55.49 -2.01
CA GLN A 391 44.28 -54.65 -3.21
C GLN A 391 42.96 -55.00 -3.92
N VAL A 392 41.84 -54.67 -3.26
CA VAL A 392 40.49 -55.01 -3.72
C VAL A 392 39.72 -53.74 -4.11
N GLY A 393 39.22 -53.68 -5.34
CA GLY A 393 38.32 -52.62 -5.80
C GLY A 393 37.26 -53.14 -6.76
N THR A 394 36.12 -52.47 -6.93
CA THR A 394 35.09 -53.00 -7.85
C THR A 394 35.61 -53.00 -9.29
N LEU A 395 36.33 -51.94 -9.69
CA LEU A 395 36.82 -51.77 -11.05
C LEU A 395 38.26 -52.25 -11.20
N VAL A 396 39.16 -51.89 -10.28
CA VAL A 396 40.57 -52.31 -10.33
C VAL A 396 41.08 -52.77 -8.96
N GLY A 397 41.74 -53.93 -8.90
CA GLY A 397 42.48 -54.33 -7.71
C GLY A 397 43.74 -53.48 -7.50
N ARG A 398 44.72 -53.63 -8.38
CA ARG A 398 46.02 -52.93 -8.34
C ARG A 398 46.25 -52.09 -9.59
N PHE A 399 46.63 -50.83 -9.39
CA PHE A 399 46.59 -49.80 -10.42
C PHE A 399 47.92 -49.02 -10.48
N PHE A 400 48.72 -49.31 -11.51
CA PHE A 400 50.12 -48.92 -11.63
C PHE A 400 50.36 -48.04 -12.86
N ASN A 401 50.90 -46.82 -12.68
CA ASN A 401 51.22 -45.88 -13.77
C ASN A 401 50.09 -45.81 -14.82
N SER A 402 48.84 -45.73 -14.37
CA SER A 402 47.64 -45.89 -15.20
C SER A 402 46.68 -44.72 -14.99
N THR A 403 45.77 -44.50 -15.93
CA THR A 403 44.77 -43.41 -15.87
C THR A 403 43.35 -43.96 -15.83
N LEU A 404 42.58 -43.53 -14.83
CA LEU A 404 41.16 -43.84 -14.65
C LEU A 404 40.38 -42.52 -14.73
N ARG A 405 39.43 -42.43 -15.66
CA ARG A 405 38.65 -41.20 -15.91
C ARG A 405 37.16 -41.47 -16.10
N ASN A 406 36.28 -40.55 -15.69
CA ASN A 406 34.83 -40.61 -15.96
C ASN A 406 34.21 -41.96 -15.54
N ALA A 407 34.63 -42.51 -14.41
CA ALA A 407 34.30 -43.87 -13.99
C ALA A 407 33.48 -43.88 -12.70
N HIS A 408 32.56 -44.84 -12.57
CA HIS A 408 31.72 -44.92 -11.38
C HIS A 408 31.35 -46.34 -10.94
N ALA A 409 30.99 -46.49 -9.67
CA ALA A 409 30.51 -47.76 -9.14
C ALA A 409 29.45 -47.62 -8.04
N SER A 410 28.59 -48.62 -7.93
CA SER A 410 27.70 -48.87 -6.79
C SER A 410 27.67 -50.36 -6.44
N GLY A 411 27.30 -50.69 -5.20
CA GLY A 411 27.26 -52.06 -4.70
C GLY A 411 28.10 -52.25 -3.43
N SER A 412 28.88 -53.32 -3.34
CA SER A 412 29.67 -53.65 -2.15
C SER A 412 31.05 -54.23 -2.49
N VAL A 413 32.08 -53.80 -1.76
CA VAL A 413 33.44 -54.35 -1.84
C VAL A 413 33.97 -54.75 -0.46
N SER A 414 34.62 -55.91 -0.37
CA SER A 414 35.20 -56.40 0.90
C SER A 414 36.58 -57.01 0.75
N GLY A 415 37.47 -56.75 1.72
CA GLY A 415 38.77 -57.41 1.83
C GLY A 415 39.54 -57.09 3.11
N ASN A 416 40.78 -57.56 3.20
CA ASN A 416 41.63 -57.42 4.38
C ASN A 416 42.58 -56.22 4.32
N PHE A 417 43.17 -55.92 3.16
CA PHE A 417 44.16 -54.83 3.03
C PHE A 417 43.98 -54.02 1.74
N PHE A 418 44.00 -52.69 1.82
CA PHE A 418 43.72 -51.78 0.70
C PHE A 418 42.42 -52.11 -0.05
N VAL A 419 41.29 -51.73 0.55
CA VAL A 419 39.95 -51.91 -0.04
C VAL A 419 39.39 -50.57 -0.51
N GLY A 420 39.20 -50.39 -1.81
CA GLY A 420 38.67 -49.17 -2.41
C GLY A 420 37.34 -49.40 -3.12
N GLY A 421 36.39 -48.46 -3.06
CA GLY A 421 35.14 -48.61 -3.81
C GLY A 421 35.35 -48.75 -5.33
N LEU A 422 36.33 -48.05 -5.92
CA LEU A 422 36.75 -48.21 -7.32
C LEU A 422 38.08 -48.96 -7.46
N VAL A 423 39.12 -48.52 -6.74
CA VAL A 423 40.51 -48.98 -6.93
C VAL A 423 41.11 -49.46 -5.61
N GLY A 424 41.53 -50.71 -5.50
CA GLY A 424 42.18 -51.21 -4.27
C GLY A 424 43.42 -50.41 -3.91
N PHE A 425 44.42 -50.42 -4.78
CA PHE A 425 45.70 -49.73 -4.56
C PHE A 425 46.23 -49.01 -5.81
N ALA A 426 46.35 -47.68 -5.74
CA ALA A 426 46.87 -46.83 -6.81
C ALA A 426 48.31 -46.37 -6.50
N PHE A 427 49.26 -46.58 -7.41
CA PHE A 427 50.66 -46.19 -7.17
C PHE A 427 51.48 -45.88 -8.43
N SER A 428 52.59 -45.16 -8.22
CA SER A 428 53.60 -44.79 -9.24
C SER A 428 53.02 -44.03 -10.43
N ASP A 429 52.73 -42.74 -10.21
CA ASP A 429 52.19 -41.78 -11.17
C ASP A 429 50.80 -42.13 -11.71
N SER A 430 50.08 -43.02 -11.03
CA SER A 430 48.68 -43.35 -11.31
C SER A 430 47.74 -42.17 -11.08
N THR A 431 46.81 -41.98 -12.00
CA THR A 431 45.80 -40.90 -11.97
C THR A 431 44.38 -41.47 -11.87
N ILE A 432 43.59 -40.99 -10.92
CA ILE A 432 42.15 -41.21 -10.81
C ILE A 432 41.48 -39.83 -10.90
N ARG A 433 40.68 -39.59 -11.94
CA ARG A 433 40.03 -38.29 -12.18
C ARG A 433 38.56 -38.43 -12.55
N ALA A 434 37.73 -37.46 -12.16
CA ALA A 434 36.31 -37.41 -12.54
C ALA A 434 35.61 -38.75 -12.26
N ALA A 435 35.73 -39.26 -11.04
CA ALA A 435 35.25 -40.58 -10.67
C ALA A 435 34.40 -40.57 -9.39
N TRP A 436 33.30 -41.33 -9.35
CA TRP A 436 32.40 -41.37 -8.18
C TRP A 436 32.03 -42.77 -7.72
N SER A 437 31.69 -42.91 -6.43
CA SER A 437 31.42 -44.20 -5.81
C SER A 437 30.32 -44.13 -4.76
N ASP A 438 29.30 -44.97 -4.93
CA ASP A 438 28.28 -45.30 -3.92
C ASP A 438 28.49 -46.73 -3.38
N VAL A 439 29.73 -47.24 -3.44
CA VAL A 439 30.05 -48.60 -3.00
C VAL A 439 30.19 -48.66 -1.48
N ALA A 440 29.51 -49.63 -0.86
CA ALA A 440 29.75 -49.98 0.53
C ALA A 440 31.09 -50.73 0.67
N THR A 441 32.11 -50.07 1.23
CA THR A 441 33.46 -50.60 1.41
C THR A 441 33.62 -51.20 2.80
N SER A 442 34.10 -52.44 2.89
CA SER A 442 34.45 -53.13 4.15
C SER A 442 35.89 -53.63 4.11
N GLY A 443 36.79 -53.02 4.88
CA GLY A 443 38.22 -53.35 4.88
C GLY A 443 38.79 -53.73 6.25
N GLY A 444 39.80 -54.61 6.30
CA GLY A 444 40.59 -54.82 7.50
C GLY A 444 41.43 -53.59 7.84
N GLU A 445 42.48 -53.33 7.07
CA GLU A 445 43.48 -52.30 7.29
C GLU A 445 43.71 -51.50 5.99
N ALA A 446 43.39 -50.20 6.04
CA ALA A 446 43.25 -49.26 4.93
C ALA A 446 42.06 -49.50 3.99
N ALA A 447 41.04 -48.63 4.09
CA ALA A 447 39.86 -48.65 3.23
C ALA A 447 39.31 -47.25 2.89
N GLY A 448 38.77 -47.09 1.68
CA GLY A 448 38.16 -45.84 1.23
C GLY A 448 37.07 -46.02 0.17
N GLY A 449 36.21 -45.01 0.01
CA GLY A 449 35.11 -45.06 -0.95
C GLY A 449 35.54 -44.93 -2.41
N ILE A 450 36.68 -44.29 -2.70
CA ILE A 450 37.30 -44.29 -4.03
C ILE A 450 38.46 -45.29 -4.08
N ALA A 451 39.41 -45.18 -3.15
CA ALA A 451 40.59 -46.03 -3.14
C ALA A 451 40.97 -46.57 -1.75
N GLY A 452 41.54 -47.77 -1.69
CA GLY A 452 42.07 -48.32 -0.44
C GLY A 452 43.37 -47.63 -0.02
N GLY A 453 44.30 -47.49 -0.97
CA GLY A 453 45.55 -46.75 -0.79
C GLY A 453 46.02 -46.01 -2.05
N ALA A 454 46.74 -44.90 -1.86
CA ALA A 454 47.31 -44.06 -2.91
C ALA A 454 48.77 -43.68 -2.58
N ILE A 455 49.75 -44.08 -3.42
CA ILE A 455 51.19 -43.81 -3.20
C ILE A 455 51.87 -43.26 -4.45
N ASN A 456 52.36 -42.01 -4.40
CA ASN A 456 52.79 -41.25 -5.59
C ASN A 456 51.70 -41.25 -6.67
N ALA A 457 50.48 -40.85 -6.30
CA ALA A 457 49.31 -40.83 -7.18
C ALA A 457 48.62 -39.45 -7.20
N PHE A 458 47.80 -39.22 -8.22
CA PHE A 458 46.95 -38.03 -8.36
C PHE A 458 45.47 -38.44 -8.35
N VAL A 459 44.72 -38.01 -7.34
CA VAL A 459 43.28 -38.27 -7.21
C VAL A 459 42.57 -36.93 -7.25
N SER A 460 41.68 -36.71 -8.23
CA SER A 460 41.09 -35.38 -8.49
C SER A 460 39.64 -35.47 -8.97
N GLU A 461 38.81 -34.48 -8.67
CA GLU A 461 37.40 -34.44 -9.11
C GLU A 461 36.64 -35.73 -8.72
N VAL A 462 36.70 -36.13 -7.45
CA VAL A 462 36.13 -37.40 -6.98
C VAL A 462 35.05 -37.26 -5.92
N LEU A 463 34.03 -38.12 -5.99
CA LEU A 463 32.89 -38.13 -5.08
C LEU A 463 32.71 -39.51 -4.43
N SER A 464 32.51 -39.53 -3.11
CA SER A 464 32.13 -40.75 -2.38
C SER A 464 30.87 -40.54 -1.54
N THR A 465 29.84 -41.34 -1.81
CA THR A 465 28.57 -41.39 -1.04
C THR A 465 28.44 -42.71 -0.26
N GLY A 466 29.14 -43.77 -0.69
CA GLY A 466 29.11 -45.09 -0.08
C GLY A 466 29.74 -45.15 1.32
N SER A 467 29.27 -46.06 2.18
CA SER A 467 29.79 -46.21 3.54
C SER A 467 31.12 -46.97 3.58
N THR A 468 32.12 -46.44 4.28
CA THR A 468 33.38 -47.13 4.58
C THR A 468 33.35 -47.72 5.99
N SER A 469 33.64 -49.01 6.13
CA SER A 469 33.77 -49.69 7.43
C SER A 469 35.06 -50.52 7.53
N GLY A 470 35.61 -50.67 8.73
CA GLY A 470 36.82 -51.47 8.93
C GLY A 470 37.51 -51.35 10.28
N SER A 471 38.77 -51.81 10.38
CA SER A 471 39.55 -51.67 11.63
C SER A 471 40.37 -50.37 11.66
N ALA A 472 41.24 -50.12 10.68
CA ALA A 472 42.18 -48.99 10.71
C ALA A 472 42.37 -48.30 9.35
N HIS A 473 42.75 -47.01 9.39
CA HIS A 473 42.99 -46.15 8.21
C HIS A 473 41.76 -46.06 7.28
N LEU A 474 40.66 -45.53 7.80
CA LEU A 474 39.40 -45.45 7.06
C LEU A 474 39.15 -44.02 6.58
N GLY A 475 38.98 -43.85 5.27
CA GLY A 475 38.64 -42.56 4.65
C GLY A 475 37.30 -42.61 3.92
N GLY A 476 36.68 -41.45 3.73
CA GLY A 476 35.58 -41.30 2.77
C GLY A 476 36.05 -41.48 1.32
N ILE A 477 37.23 -40.94 0.97
CA ILE A 477 37.84 -41.04 -0.37
C ILE A 477 38.94 -42.11 -0.39
N VAL A 478 40.00 -41.93 0.39
CA VAL A 478 41.15 -42.87 0.42
C VAL A 478 41.47 -43.30 1.86
N GLY A 479 41.70 -44.59 2.08
CA GLY A 479 42.11 -45.11 3.38
C GLY A 479 43.49 -44.62 3.81
N LEU A 480 44.52 -44.90 3.01
CA LEU A 480 45.90 -44.48 3.26
C LEU A 480 46.50 -43.72 2.08
N VAL A 481 47.11 -42.57 2.35
CA VAL A 481 47.76 -41.73 1.33
C VAL A 481 49.23 -41.48 1.70
N ASP A 482 50.15 -41.75 0.77
CA ASP A 482 51.56 -41.36 0.86
C ASP A 482 51.99 -40.59 -0.39
N SER A 483 52.66 -39.44 -0.22
CA SER A 483 53.35 -38.70 -1.28
C SER A 483 52.50 -38.41 -2.53
N SER A 484 51.19 -38.28 -2.32
CA SER A 484 50.15 -38.18 -3.35
C SER A 484 49.37 -36.88 -3.19
N THR A 485 48.65 -36.47 -4.23
CA THR A 485 47.74 -35.31 -4.16
C THR A 485 46.30 -35.77 -4.27
N ILE A 486 45.48 -35.32 -3.32
CA ILE A 486 44.02 -35.42 -3.33
C ILE A 486 43.48 -34.01 -3.55
N ALA A 487 42.90 -33.77 -4.72
CA ALA A 487 42.34 -32.48 -5.11
C ALA A 487 40.84 -32.61 -5.40
N ASP A 488 40.09 -31.53 -5.22
CA ASP A 488 38.70 -31.41 -5.68
C ASP A 488 37.84 -32.64 -5.33
N ALA A 489 37.87 -33.05 -4.06
CA ALA A 489 37.25 -34.30 -3.60
C ALA A 489 36.14 -34.07 -2.57
N HIS A 490 35.01 -34.75 -2.71
CA HIS A 490 33.87 -34.70 -1.77
C HIS A 490 33.52 -36.08 -1.20
N ALA A 491 33.57 -36.21 0.13
CA ALA A 491 33.06 -37.39 0.83
C ALA A 491 31.79 -37.07 1.62
N SER A 492 30.74 -37.86 1.44
CA SER A 492 29.47 -37.77 2.18
C SER A 492 29.03 -39.09 2.83
N GLY A 493 29.65 -40.22 2.45
CA GLY A 493 29.42 -41.52 3.07
C GLY A 493 29.89 -41.62 4.53
N THR A 494 29.26 -42.52 5.29
CA THR A 494 29.62 -42.74 6.70
C THR A 494 30.90 -43.56 6.82
N VAL A 495 31.82 -43.15 7.71
CA VAL A 495 33.10 -43.84 7.99
C VAL A 495 33.05 -44.43 9.41
N SER A 496 33.11 -45.75 9.56
CA SER A 496 32.95 -46.46 10.85
C SER A 496 34.03 -47.51 11.13
N GLY A 497 34.66 -47.48 12.30
CA GLY A 497 35.76 -48.41 12.62
C GLY A 497 36.39 -48.24 13.99
N THR A 498 37.61 -48.75 14.20
CA THR A 498 38.27 -48.68 15.52
C THR A 498 39.22 -47.50 15.64
N SER A 499 40.19 -47.34 14.72
CA SER A 499 41.24 -46.31 14.82
C SER A 499 41.59 -45.66 13.47
N ARG A 500 42.11 -44.42 13.51
CA ARG A 500 42.60 -43.67 12.34
C ARG A 500 41.53 -43.48 11.26
N LEU A 501 40.47 -42.75 11.60
CA LEU A 501 39.31 -42.51 10.73
C LEU A 501 39.26 -41.02 10.36
N GLY A 502 39.19 -40.71 9.06
CA GLY A 502 38.93 -39.34 8.60
C GLY A 502 37.73 -39.29 7.68
N GLY A 503 36.95 -38.21 7.77
CA GLY A 503 35.82 -37.99 6.86
C GLY A 503 36.22 -37.97 5.38
N LEU A 504 37.44 -37.50 5.06
CA LEU A 504 38.03 -37.58 3.73
C LEU A 504 39.08 -38.71 3.64
N LEU A 505 40.09 -38.71 4.52
CA LEU A 505 41.25 -39.63 4.46
C LEU A 505 41.55 -40.29 5.81
N GLY A 506 41.81 -41.60 5.84
CA GLY A 506 42.16 -42.31 7.08
C GLY A 506 43.52 -41.89 7.65
N GLY A 507 44.57 -42.01 6.85
CA GLY A 507 45.92 -41.52 7.16
C GLY A 507 46.56 -40.83 5.96
N ALA A 508 47.25 -39.71 6.20
CA ALA A 508 47.89 -38.90 5.16
C ALA A 508 49.36 -38.61 5.51
N TYR A 509 50.29 -39.08 4.69
CA TYR A 509 51.74 -38.97 4.88
C TYR A 509 52.35 -38.27 3.67
N ASN A 510 53.07 -37.14 3.87
CA ASN A 510 53.63 -36.32 2.78
C ASN A 510 52.59 -35.91 1.69
N ALA A 511 51.29 -36.03 2.00
CA ALA A 511 50.21 -35.82 1.04
C ALA A 511 49.89 -34.34 0.85
N ALA A 512 49.32 -33.98 -0.29
CA ALA A 512 48.69 -32.69 -0.51
C ALA A 512 47.16 -32.86 -0.59
N ILE A 513 46.42 -32.09 0.19
CA ILE A 513 44.94 -32.08 0.20
C ILE A 513 44.50 -30.67 -0.20
N ILE A 514 43.78 -30.55 -1.31
CA ILE A 514 43.46 -29.26 -1.95
C ILE A 514 41.98 -29.24 -2.33
N ASN A 515 41.29 -28.12 -2.09
CA ASN A 515 39.90 -27.88 -2.52
C ASN A 515 38.94 -29.05 -2.23
N SER A 516 39.08 -29.70 -1.09
CA SER A 516 38.37 -30.95 -0.78
C SER A 516 37.54 -30.82 0.49
N TYR A 517 36.42 -31.53 0.58
CA TYR A 517 35.61 -31.50 1.79
C TYR A 517 34.93 -32.81 2.17
N ALA A 518 34.68 -32.97 3.47
CA ALA A 518 33.95 -34.09 4.03
C ALA A 518 32.67 -33.63 4.73
N SER A 519 31.57 -34.35 4.51
CA SER A 519 30.27 -34.13 5.14
C SER A 519 29.66 -35.42 5.70
N GLY A 520 30.30 -36.57 5.49
CA GLY A 520 29.86 -37.85 6.02
C GLY A 520 30.15 -38.01 7.52
N ARG A 521 29.32 -38.81 8.20
CA ARG A 521 29.46 -39.11 9.63
C ARG A 521 30.73 -39.93 9.89
N VAL A 522 31.52 -39.55 10.90
CA VAL A 522 32.68 -40.33 11.35
C VAL A 522 32.38 -40.96 12.70
N HIS A 523 32.59 -42.27 12.84
CA HIS A 523 32.30 -43.02 14.07
C HIS A 523 33.43 -44.02 14.38
N GLY A 524 34.31 -43.65 15.31
CA GLY A 524 35.41 -44.51 15.74
C GLY A 524 35.79 -44.33 17.21
N GLN A 525 36.75 -45.14 17.67
CA GLN A 525 37.14 -45.23 19.08
C GLN A 525 38.38 -44.39 19.40
N SER A 526 39.36 -44.31 18.49
CA SER A 526 40.53 -43.43 18.58
C SER A 526 40.87 -42.77 17.24
N ASP A 527 41.64 -41.68 17.29
CA ASP A 527 42.22 -41.01 16.11
C ASP A 527 41.18 -40.71 15.02
N THR A 528 40.09 -40.05 15.41
CA THR A 528 38.99 -39.62 14.54
C THR A 528 39.17 -38.15 14.16
N GLY A 529 39.07 -37.84 12.87
CA GLY A 529 39.13 -36.47 12.36
C GLY A 529 38.02 -36.17 11.36
N GLY A 530 37.57 -34.92 11.32
CA GLY A 530 36.54 -34.49 10.38
C GLY A 530 37.01 -34.54 8.92
N LEU A 531 38.29 -34.25 8.69
CA LEU A 531 38.93 -34.33 7.37
C LEU A 531 39.90 -35.53 7.28
N VAL A 532 40.89 -35.59 8.19
CA VAL A 532 41.93 -36.64 8.20
C VAL A 532 42.03 -37.26 9.59
N GLY A 533 42.10 -38.60 9.69
CA GLY A 533 42.25 -39.31 10.96
C GLY A 533 43.65 -39.19 11.56
N VAL A 534 44.69 -39.48 10.77
CA VAL A 534 46.10 -39.27 11.13
C VAL A 534 46.78 -38.38 10.09
N ASP A 535 47.31 -37.24 10.54
CA ASP A 535 47.90 -36.22 9.68
C ASP A 535 49.43 -36.11 9.87
N ALA A 536 50.15 -36.41 8.80
CA ALA A 536 51.54 -36.07 8.55
C ALA A 536 51.69 -35.55 7.09
N SER A 537 50.69 -34.82 6.61
CA SER A 537 50.63 -34.24 5.26
C SER A 537 51.69 -33.15 5.04
N ARG A 538 52.03 -32.88 3.78
CA ARG A 538 52.90 -31.74 3.41
C ARG A 538 52.11 -30.45 3.19
N LEU A 539 50.81 -30.56 2.91
CA LEU A 539 49.93 -29.45 2.57
C LEU A 539 48.46 -29.84 2.79
N ILE A 540 47.72 -29.02 3.53
CA ILE A 540 46.25 -28.97 3.49
C ILE A 540 45.88 -27.54 3.15
N ALA A 541 45.19 -27.34 2.03
CA ALA A 541 44.82 -26.04 1.50
C ALA A 541 43.33 -26.00 1.16
N SER A 542 42.65 -24.91 1.56
CA SER A 542 41.25 -24.61 1.25
C SER A 542 40.32 -25.85 1.32
N SER A 543 40.46 -26.62 2.39
CA SER A 543 39.78 -27.92 2.56
C SER A 543 39.06 -28.00 3.91
N TYR A 544 37.86 -28.58 3.91
CA TYR A 544 36.86 -28.36 4.97
C TYR A 544 36.20 -29.64 5.45
N TRP A 545 35.56 -29.61 6.62
CA TRP A 545 34.59 -30.64 6.99
C TRP A 545 33.34 -30.04 7.63
N ASN A 546 32.19 -30.68 7.44
CA ASN A 546 30.95 -30.30 8.09
C ASN A 546 30.99 -30.75 9.56
N THR A 547 31.06 -29.82 10.51
CA THR A 547 31.14 -30.12 11.96
C THR A 547 29.85 -30.72 12.52
N GLU A 548 28.71 -30.46 11.89
CA GLU A 548 27.39 -30.90 12.34
C GLU A 548 27.09 -32.32 11.87
N THR A 549 27.27 -32.59 10.57
CA THR A 549 26.94 -33.90 9.98
C THR A 549 28.04 -34.95 10.20
N SER A 550 29.31 -34.54 10.31
CA SER A 550 30.39 -35.48 10.65
C SER A 550 30.31 -35.98 12.10
N GLY A 551 29.75 -35.16 13.00
CA GLY A 551 29.83 -35.36 14.44
C GLY A 551 31.19 -34.97 15.06
N ILE A 552 32.12 -34.41 14.27
CA ILE A 552 33.48 -34.06 14.70
C ILE A 552 33.63 -32.54 14.79
N ALA A 553 33.68 -32.01 16.02
CA ALA A 553 33.86 -30.58 16.26
C ALA A 553 35.28 -30.05 15.94
N ALA A 554 36.31 -30.89 16.08
CA ALA A 554 37.70 -30.56 15.79
C ALA A 554 38.41 -31.75 15.14
N SER A 555 39.11 -31.53 14.02
CA SER A 555 39.86 -32.54 13.30
C SER A 555 41.31 -32.64 13.81
N ALA A 556 41.92 -33.83 13.70
CA ALA A 556 43.34 -34.04 14.00
C ALA A 556 44.30 -33.37 12.99
N SER A 557 43.77 -32.97 11.83
CA SER A 557 44.51 -32.37 10.71
C SER A 557 44.91 -30.90 10.94
N GLN A 558 46.17 -30.56 10.70
CA GLN A 558 46.68 -29.19 10.69
C GLN A 558 46.45 -28.53 9.33
N GLY A 559 45.46 -27.62 9.25
CA GLY A 559 45.17 -26.80 8.06
C GLY A 559 43.81 -27.06 7.42
N GLY A 560 43.15 -28.17 7.75
CA GLY A 560 41.72 -28.34 7.45
C GLY A 560 40.86 -27.43 8.34
N VAL A 561 39.72 -26.95 7.85
CA VAL A 561 38.83 -26.04 8.60
C VAL A 561 37.42 -26.59 8.76
N GLY A 562 36.95 -26.71 10.01
CA GLY A 562 35.58 -27.11 10.32
C GLY A 562 34.58 -26.01 9.99
N LYS A 563 33.45 -26.39 9.38
CA LYS A 563 32.37 -25.50 8.93
C LYS A 563 31.00 -26.08 9.28
N THR A 564 30.05 -25.21 9.59
CA THR A 564 28.63 -25.58 9.69
C THR A 564 28.02 -25.84 8.31
N THR A 565 26.88 -26.52 8.25
CA THR A 565 26.13 -26.73 6.99
C THR A 565 25.80 -25.40 6.31
N ALA A 566 25.38 -24.40 7.09
CA ALA A 566 25.03 -23.06 6.59
C ALA A 566 26.24 -22.23 6.12
N GLU A 567 27.46 -22.55 6.55
CA GLU A 567 28.68 -21.98 5.96
C GLU A 567 29.09 -22.69 4.68
N LEU A 568 28.99 -24.03 4.63
CA LEU A 568 29.26 -24.79 3.42
C LEU A 568 28.25 -24.50 2.29
N GLN A 569 27.08 -23.94 2.60
CA GLN A 569 26.09 -23.49 1.61
C GLN A 569 26.35 -22.07 1.04
N LYS A 570 27.49 -21.45 1.33
CA LYS A 570 27.83 -20.09 0.86
C LYS A 570 29.07 -20.09 -0.03
N ALA A 571 28.96 -19.53 -1.23
CA ALA A 571 30.07 -19.41 -2.18
C ALA A 571 31.27 -18.67 -1.58
N ALA A 572 31.04 -17.66 -0.74
CA ALA A 572 32.09 -16.89 -0.06
C ALA A 572 32.98 -17.73 0.88
N THR A 573 32.55 -18.92 1.31
CA THR A 573 33.36 -19.86 2.08
C THR A 573 34.49 -20.47 1.24
N PHE A 574 34.33 -20.50 -0.07
CA PHE A 574 35.18 -21.18 -1.05
C PHE A 574 35.75 -20.19 -2.09
N ALA A 575 36.05 -18.96 -1.67
CA ALA A 575 36.49 -17.89 -2.59
C ALA A 575 37.77 -18.23 -3.40
N ASP A 576 38.59 -19.17 -2.91
CA ASP A 576 39.79 -19.67 -3.59
C ASP A 576 39.54 -20.89 -4.51
N TRP A 577 38.30 -21.38 -4.62
CA TRP A 577 37.95 -22.53 -5.45
C TRP A 577 37.56 -22.10 -6.86
N SER A 578 37.76 -23.00 -7.84
CA SER A 578 37.15 -22.89 -9.17
C SER A 578 35.66 -23.22 -9.03
N LEU A 579 34.84 -22.19 -8.79
CA LEU A 579 33.44 -22.33 -8.35
C LEU A 579 32.47 -21.49 -9.17
N ASP A 580 31.52 -22.16 -9.81
CA ASP A 580 30.39 -21.55 -10.51
C ASP A 580 29.20 -21.38 -9.55
N ASN A 581 28.78 -20.14 -9.32
CA ASN A 581 27.60 -19.80 -8.53
C ASN A 581 26.42 -19.26 -9.37
N VAL A 582 26.57 -19.09 -10.69
CA VAL A 582 25.52 -18.56 -11.59
C VAL A 582 25.01 -19.58 -12.60
N GLY A 583 25.83 -20.54 -13.00
CA GLY A 583 25.56 -21.59 -14.00
C GLY A 583 26.27 -21.34 -15.32
N GLY A 584 26.73 -22.41 -15.96
CA GLY A 584 27.35 -22.36 -17.29
C GLY A 584 28.78 -21.79 -17.35
N GLN A 585 29.46 -21.53 -16.23
CA GLN A 585 30.88 -21.16 -16.23
C GLN A 585 31.80 -22.39 -16.38
N ASP A 586 32.98 -22.23 -16.96
CA ASP A 586 34.01 -23.28 -16.93
C ASP A 586 34.67 -23.31 -15.55
N ALA A 587 34.21 -24.24 -14.70
CA ALA A 587 34.62 -24.35 -13.30
C ALA A 587 34.53 -25.81 -12.83
N VAL A 588 35.37 -26.17 -11.84
CA VAL A 588 35.39 -27.52 -11.25
C VAL A 588 34.14 -27.78 -10.40
N TRP A 589 33.67 -26.78 -9.67
CA TRP A 589 32.59 -26.89 -8.71
C TRP A 589 31.39 -26.01 -9.10
N ARG A 590 30.19 -26.43 -8.68
CA ARG A 590 28.92 -25.71 -8.80
C ARG A 590 28.28 -25.57 -7.43
N ILE A 591 27.90 -24.36 -7.04
CA ILE A 591 27.10 -24.12 -5.83
C ILE A 591 25.77 -23.46 -6.16
N TYR A 592 24.72 -23.90 -5.48
CA TYR A 592 23.44 -23.20 -5.42
C TYR A 592 23.37 -22.47 -4.07
N GLU A 593 23.63 -21.17 -4.08
CA GLU A 593 23.80 -20.33 -2.88
C GLU A 593 22.62 -20.50 -1.89
N GLY A 594 22.93 -20.90 -0.65
CA GLY A 594 21.94 -21.17 0.39
C GLY A 594 21.24 -22.54 0.32
N TYR A 595 21.42 -23.31 -0.75
CA TYR A 595 20.75 -24.60 -0.97
C TYR A 595 21.69 -25.80 -0.89
N THR A 596 22.88 -25.73 -1.50
CA THR A 596 23.82 -26.86 -1.56
C THR A 596 25.21 -26.48 -1.08
N ALA A 597 25.95 -27.45 -0.56
CA ALA A 597 27.41 -27.37 -0.58
C ALA A 597 27.93 -27.48 -2.04
N PRO A 598 29.22 -27.17 -2.31
CA PRO A 598 29.79 -27.33 -3.65
C PRO A 598 29.60 -28.75 -4.20
N LEU A 599 29.09 -28.82 -5.43
CA LEU A 599 28.88 -30.04 -6.20
C LEU A 599 29.96 -30.11 -7.28
N LEU A 600 30.58 -31.27 -7.51
CA LEU A 600 31.52 -31.45 -8.62
C LEU A 600 30.79 -31.31 -9.95
N LYS A 601 31.14 -30.28 -10.72
CA LYS A 601 30.43 -29.90 -11.95
C LYS A 601 30.56 -30.95 -13.05
N VAL A 602 31.64 -31.72 -13.06
CA VAL A 602 31.89 -32.80 -14.03
C VAL A 602 30.84 -33.93 -14.01
N PHE A 603 30.07 -34.07 -12.92
CA PHE A 603 28.97 -35.04 -12.81
C PHE A 603 27.58 -34.43 -13.01
N LEU A 604 27.49 -33.13 -13.33
CA LEU A 604 26.24 -32.44 -13.60
C LEU A 604 25.99 -32.37 -15.10
N THR A 605 24.78 -32.71 -15.54
CA THR A 605 24.35 -32.49 -16.93
C THR A 605 23.98 -31.01 -17.13
N PRO A 606 24.50 -30.30 -18.14
CA PRO A 606 24.10 -28.92 -18.40
C PRO A 606 22.60 -28.81 -18.74
N ALA A 607 21.87 -27.89 -18.11
CA ALA A 607 20.45 -27.66 -18.39
C ALA A 607 20.10 -26.16 -18.39
N VAL A 608 19.72 -25.64 -19.56
CA VAL A 608 19.26 -24.24 -19.69
C VAL A 608 17.82 -24.13 -19.19
N VAL A 609 17.61 -23.23 -18.23
CA VAL A 609 16.31 -22.90 -17.64
C VAL A 609 15.75 -21.65 -18.32
N ASP A 610 14.70 -21.83 -19.11
CA ASP A 610 13.96 -20.73 -19.73
C ASP A 610 12.75 -20.36 -18.84
N VAL A 611 12.84 -19.21 -18.16
CA VAL A 611 11.73 -18.64 -17.39
C VAL A 611 10.91 -17.74 -18.30
N THR A 612 9.60 -17.98 -18.34
CA THR A 612 8.68 -17.37 -19.32
C THR A 612 7.38 -16.93 -18.66
N GLY A 613 6.64 -16.07 -19.37
CA GLY A 613 5.38 -15.49 -18.90
C GLY A 613 5.46 -13.99 -18.60
N GLN A 614 4.29 -13.36 -18.61
CA GLN A 614 4.06 -11.96 -18.25
C GLN A 614 3.00 -11.95 -17.17
N GLY A 615 3.43 -12.12 -15.93
CA GLY A 615 2.57 -12.17 -14.75
C GLY A 615 2.07 -10.79 -14.33
N SER A 616 0.85 -10.73 -13.82
CA SER A 616 0.34 -9.54 -13.14
C SER A 616 -0.54 -9.91 -11.95
N ALA A 617 -0.39 -9.13 -10.88
CA ALA A 617 -1.15 -9.27 -9.65
C ALA A 617 -1.41 -7.90 -9.01
N VAL A 618 -2.24 -7.88 -7.96
CA VAL A 618 -2.45 -6.72 -7.09
C VAL A 618 -1.79 -7.05 -5.75
N TYR A 619 -1.13 -6.07 -5.13
CA TYR A 619 -0.49 -6.23 -3.82
C TYR A 619 -1.44 -6.84 -2.77
N ASP A 620 -1.06 -7.99 -2.22
CA ASP A 620 -1.78 -8.69 -1.14
C ASP A 620 -0.92 -8.99 0.11
N GLY A 621 0.36 -8.57 0.10
CA GLY A 621 1.31 -8.79 1.19
C GLY A 621 1.94 -10.19 1.24
N THR A 622 1.67 -11.05 0.25
CA THR A 622 2.31 -12.36 0.08
C THR A 622 3.27 -12.39 -1.10
N ALA A 623 4.15 -13.39 -1.18
CA ALA A 623 5.07 -13.54 -2.30
C ALA A 623 4.31 -14.08 -3.54
N GLN A 624 4.19 -13.27 -4.58
CA GLN A 624 3.43 -13.56 -5.79
C GLN A 624 4.31 -14.00 -6.97
N LEU A 625 3.77 -14.88 -7.82
CA LEU A 625 4.38 -15.43 -9.05
C LEU A 625 3.36 -15.65 -10.19
N ALA A 626 2.13 -15.16 -10.03
CA ALA A 626 1.01 -15.52 -10.90
C ALA A 626 1.29 -15.21 -12.38
N GLY A 627 1.25 -16.23 -13.24
CA GLY A 627 1.48 -16.10 -14.68
C GLY A 627 2.96 -16.21 -15.13
N VAL A 628 3.88 -16.56 -14.22
CA VAL A 628 5.28 -16.86 -14.56
C VAL A 628 5.58 -18.34 -14.27
N SER A 629 6.31 -19.00 -15.18
CA SER A 629 6.72 -20.41 -15.06
C SER A 629 8.10 -20.63 -15.69
N TYR A 630 8.70 -21.80 -15.47
CA TYR A 630 9.96 -22.19 -16.09
C TYR A 630 9.83 -23.52 -16.86
N ALA A 631 10.69 -23.71 -17.85
CA ALA A 631 10.88 -24.96 -18.55
C ALA A 631 12.38 -25.23 -18.77
N LEU A 632 12.76 -26.51 -18.87
CA LEU A 632 14.11 -26.89 -19.31
C LEU A 632 14.16 -26.99 -20.83
N ARG A 633 15.18 -26.39 -21.43
CA ARG A 633 15.42 -26.48 -22.87
C ARG A 633 15.72 -27.93 -23.27
N GLY A 634 15.39 -28.30 -24.51
CA GLY A 634 15.66 -29.64 -25.05
C GLY A 634 14.74 -30.76 -24.53
N GLY A 635 13.74 -30.45 -23.69
CA GLY A 635 12.81 -31.44 -23.15
C GLY A 635 13.37 -32.27 -22.00
N LEU A 636 14.42 -31.79 -21.32
CA LEU A 636 14.97 -32.43 -20.12
C LEU A 636 13.91 -32.56 -19.02
N SER A 637 13.99 -33.65 -18.25
CA SER A 637 13.05 -33.94 -17.16
C SER A 637 13.18 -32.93 -16.03
N ALA A 638 12.07 -32.43 -15.48
CA ALA A 638 12.11 -31.54 -14.32
C ALA A 638 12.53 -32.25 -13.01
N GLY A 639 12.58 -33.59 -12.97
CA GLY A 639 12.80 -34.38 -11.74
C GLY A 639 14.07 -34.06 -10.94
N PRO A 640 15.23 -33.80 -11.56
CA PRO A 640 16.44 -33.38 -10.83
C PRO A 640 16.40 -31.94 -10.30
N VAL A 641 15.48 -31.10 -10.80
CA VAL A 641 15.29 -29.71 -10.34
C VAL A 641 14.53 -29.70 -9.02
N LYS A 642 15.00 -28.88 -8.08
CA LYS A 642 14.45 -28.71 -6.74
C LYS A 642 14.18 -27.25 -6.46
N GLY A 643 13.34 -26.98 -5.45
CA GLY A 643 12.92 -25.64 -5.09
C GLY A 643 11.83 -25.10 -6.02
N GLY A 644 11.80 -23.79 -6.19
CA GLY A 644 10.82 -23.07 -7.01
C GLY A 644 11.30 -21.65 -7.27
N LEU A 645 10.72 -20.99 -8.28
CA LEU A 645 11.00 -19.57 -8.54
C LEU A 645 10.69 -18.73 -7.30
N ILE A 646 11.48 -17.68 -7.06
CA ILE A 646 11.24 -16.75 -5.94
C ILE A 646 10.26 -15.65 -6.34
N GLY A 647 9.14 -15.60 -5.63
CA GLY A 647 8.12 -14.56 -5.78
C GLY A 647 8.53 -13.19 -5.25
N ARG A 648 7.71 -12.19 -5.57
CA ARG A 648 7.90 -10.81 -5.10
C ARG A 648 6.69 -10.39 -4.29
N THR A 649 6.89 -9.58 -3.26
CA THR A 649 5.83 -9.20 -2.32
C THR A 649 5.35 -7.78 -2.54
N ASP A 650 6.27 -6.84 -2.72
CA ASP A 650 5.97 -5.41 -2.88
C ASP A 650 5.45 -5.05 -4.27
N ALA A 651 4.84 -3.87 -4.40
CA ALA A 651 4.38 -3.35 -5.68
C ALA A 651 5.55 -2.87 -6.55
N GLY A 652 5.55 -3.26 -7.82
CA GLY A 652 6.60 -2.98 -8.78
C GLY A 652 6.56 -3.91 -9.99
N THR A 653 7.48 -3.69 -10.93
CA THR A 653 7.74 -4.59 -12.05
C THR A 653 9.10 -5.25 -11.86
N TYR A 654 9.13 -6.58 -11.94
CA TYR A 654 10.29 -7.40 -11.61
C TYR A 654 10.59 -8.37 -12.76
N ALA A 655 11.88 -8.47 -13.11
CA ALA A 655 12.38 -9.61 -13.85
C ALA A 655 12.45 -10.82 -12.90
N ILE A 656 11.92 -11.96 -13.33
CA ILE A 656 11.96 -13.23 -12.59
C ILE A 656 12.92 -14.16 -13.32
N GLY A 657 14.10 -14.36 -12.73
CA GLY A 657 15.07 -15.36 -13.15
C GLY A 657 14.81 -16.72 -12.49
N MET A 658 15.76 -17.64 -12.65
CA MET A 658 15.72 -18.99 -12.06
C MET A 658 16.04 -19.03 -10.55
N ASP A 659 16.07 -17.88 -9.88
CA ASP A 659 16.40 -17.77 -8.45
C ASP A 659 15.47 -18.65 -7.61
N GLY A 660 16.06 -19.47 -6.73
CA GLY A 660 15.35 -20.45 -5.90
C GLY A 660 15.23 -21.86 -6.50
N LEU A 661 15.62 -22.05 -7.77
CA LEU A 661 15.83 -23.37 -8.35
C LEU A 661 17.24 -23.87 -8.06
N TYR A 662 17.36 -25.15 -7.71
CA TYR A 662 18.65 -25.82 -7.45
C TYR A 662 18.61 -27.29 -7.84
N SER A 663 19.76 -27.97 -7.76
CA SER A 663 19.92 -29.37 -8.16
C SER A 663 20.82 -30.13 -7.16
N GLY A 664 20.94 -31.45 -7.33
CA GLY A 664 21.89 -32.29 -6.59
C GLY A 664 23.09 -32.73 -7.43
N GLN A 665 24.05 -33.39 -6.78
CA GLN A 665 25.36 -33.79 -7.36
C GLN A 665 25.31 -34.65 -8.63
N LEU A 666 24.25 -35.43 -8.85
CA LEU A 666 24.03 -36.24 -10.06
C LEU A 666 22.82 -35.74 -10.86
N GLY A 667 22.52 -34.44 -10.76
CA GLY A 667 21.45 -33.76 -11.48
C GLY A 667 22.01 -32.77 -12.50
N TYR A 668 21.41 -31.59 -12.57
CA TYR A 668 21.80 -30.54 -13.51
C TYR A 668 22.75 -29.48 -12.97
N ASP A 669 23.53 -28.90 -13.88
CA ASP A 669 24.00 -27.51 -13.79
C ASP A 669 22.92 -26.64 -14.43
N LEU A 670 22.18 -25.90 -13.62
CA LEU A 670 21.12 -25.01 -14.10
C LEU A 670 21.75 -23.73 -14.63
N ILE A 671 21.49 -23.41 -15.90
CA ILE A 671 22.04 -22.27 -16.63
C ILE A 671 20.91 -21.31 -16.96
N GLY A 672 21.11 -20.01 -16.70
CA GLY A 672 20.09 -18.99 -16.97
C GLY A 672 19.81 -18.82 -18.46
N GLY A 673 18.58 -19.09 -18.88
CA GLY A 673 18.07 -18.81 -20.22
C GLY A 673 17.30 -17.49 -20.26
N THR A 674 16.07 -17.53 -20.77
CA THR A 674 15.13 -16.40 -20.73
C THR A 674 14.65 -16.07 -19.31
N VAL A 675 14.27 -14.81 -19.08
CA VAL A 675 13.68 -14.32 -17.83
C VAL A 675 12.21 -13.96 -18.02
N GLY A 676 11.38 -14.29 -17.02
CA GLY A 676 9.98 -13.88 -16.96
C GLY A 676 9.82 -12.45 -16.46
N SER A 677 8.61 -11.91 -16.56
CA SER A 677 8.24 -10.60 -16.00
C SER A 677 7.03 -10.74 -15.08
N LEU A 678 7.06 -10.04 -13.94
CA LEU A 678 5.94 -9.96 -13.00
C LEU A 678 5.68 -8.49 -12.64
N THR A 679 4.45 -8.00 -12.82
CA THR A 679 4.03 -6.68 -12.36
C THR A 679 2.99 -6.79 -11.24
N ILE A 680 3.40 -6.42 -10.03
CA ILE A 680 2.55 -6.30 -8.86
C ILE A 680 2.08 -4.84 -8.79
N THR A 681 0.78 -4.63 -8.99
CA THR A 681 0.18 -3.29 -8.95
C THR A 681 -0.14 -2.87 -7.52
N PRO A 682 0.06 -1.58 -7.14
CA PRO A 682 -0.31 -1.08 -5.82
C PRO A 682 -1.80 -1.29 -5.54
N ARG A 683 -2.14 -1.74 -4.33
CA ARG A 683 -3.52 -2.00 -3.92
C ARG A 683 -4.31 -0.69 -3.82
N PRO A 684 -5.49 -0.56 -4.45
CA PRO A 684 -6.29 0.65 -4.37
C PRO A 684 -6.84 0.86 -2.94
N LEU A 685 -6.74 2.09 -2.44
CA LEU A 685 -7.23 2.48 -1.12
C LEU A 685 -7.83 3.89 -1.17
N VAL A 686 -9.06 4.06 -0.69
CA VAL A 686 -9.70 5.38 -0.57
C VAL A 686 -9.76 5.78 0.90
N ILE A 687 -9.21 6.95 1.21
CA ILE A 687 -9.22 7.53 2.57
C ILE A 687 -10.02 8.82 2.51
N THR A 688 -10.96 8.99 3.43
CA THR A 688 -11.77 10.22 3.56
C THR A 688 -11.52 10.83 4.93
N ALA A 689 -11.17 12.12 4.98
CA ALA A 689 -11.08 12.87 6.23
C ALA A 689 -12.46 13.38 6.67
N ASP A 690 -12.69 13.43 7.98
CA ASP A 690 -13.97 13.83 8.55
C ASP A 690 -14.16 15.36 8.50
N ASP A 691 -15.40 15.80 8.28
CA ASP A 691 -15.79 17.19 8.52
C ASP A 691 -15.88 17.43 10.04
N ILE A 692 -15.22 18.47 10.55
CA ILE A 692 -15.16 18.81 11.98
C ILE A 692 -15.41 20.30 12.22
N THR A 693 -15.72 20.67 13.46
CA THR A 693 -16.04 22.06 13.85
C THR A 693 -15.30 22.49 15.12
N ARG A 694 -14.92 23.77 15.21
CA ARG A 694 -14.48 24.41 16.46
C ARG A 694 -15.03 25.82 16.60
N ILE A 695 -14.98 26.39 17.80
CA ILE A 695 -15.32 27.81 18.02
C ILE A 695 -14.08 28.67 17.80
N TYR A 696 -14.26 29.91 17.37
CA TYR A 696 -13.19 30.90 17.22
C TYR A 696 -12.39 31.09 18.51
N GLY A 697 -11.07 31.14 18.37
CA GLY A 697 -10.08 31.18 19.47
C GLY A 697 -9.82 29.86 20.20
N ASP A 698 -10.57 28.78 19.94
CA ASP A 698 -10.24 27.46 20.48
C ASP A 698 -9.16 26.77 19.64
N GLY A 699 -8.38 25.87 20.25
CA GLY A 699 -7.41 25.05 19.54
C GLY A 699 -8.06 24.14 18.49
N ASN A 700 -7.32 23.78 17.44
CA ASN A 700 -7.80 22.80 16.46
C ASN A 700 -8.05 21.44 17.14
N PRO A 701 -9.23 20.82 16.96
CA PRO A 701 -9.44 19.42 17.33
C PRO A 701 -8.48 18.49 16.59
N ALA A 702 -8.34 17.26 17.08
CA ALA A 702 -7.62 16.21 16.34
C ALA A 702 -8.32 15.96 14.99
N LEU A 703 -7.54 15.97 13.90
CA LEU A 703 -8.04 15.67 12.56
C LEU A 703 -8.18 14.15 12.40
N THR A 704 -9.38 13.67 12.06
CA THR A 704 -9.69 12.24 11.92
C THR A 704 -10.04 11.85 10.48
N TYR A 705 -9.95 10.56 10.18
CA TYR A 705 -10.24 9.97 8.87
C TYR A 705 -10.70 8.53 9.00
N ALA A 706 -11.33 8.03 7.93
CA ALA A 706 -11.62 6.61 7.73
C ALA A 706 -11.11 6.13 6.36
N ILE A 707 -10.74 4.84 6.29
CA ILE A 707 -10.65 4.13 5.02
C ILE A 707 -12.10 3.84 4.59
N THR A 708 -12.51 4.37 3.44
CA THR A 708 -13.90 4.28 2.96
C THR A 708 -14.09 3.27 1.83
N GLU A 709 -13.03 2.97 1.07
CA GLU A 709 -13.03 1.89 0.07
C GLU A 709 -11.66 1.19 0.07
N GLY A 710 -11.65 -0.13 -0.16
CA GLY A 710 -10.46 -0.98 -0.04
C GLY A 710 -10.13 -1.36 1.42
N SER A 711 -8.97 -1.97 1.62
CA SER A 711 -8.44 -2.32 2.94
C SER A 711 -6.92 -2.39 2.89
N LEU A 712 -6.28 -2.19 4.04
CA LEU A 712 -4.89 -2.62 4.24
C LEU A 712 -4.80 -4.16 4.30
N VAL A 713 -3.60 -4.68 4.11
CA VAL A 713 -3.19 -6.03 4.50
C VAL A 713 -3.10 -6.11 6.03
N ALA A 714 -3.21 -7.31 6.60
CA ALA A 714 -3.07 -7.52 8.04
C ALA A 714 -1.75 -6.95 8.59
N ASP A 715 -1.79 -6.42 9.81
CA ASP A 715 -0.68 -5.80 10.55
C ASP A 715 -0.05 -4.54 9.93
N GLU A 716 -0.52 -4.09 8.75
CA GLU A 716 -0.15 -2.79 8.19
C GLU A 716 -1.03 -1.65 8.71
N ALA A 717 -0.46 -0.45 8.79
CA ALA A 717 -1.13 0.75 9.30
C ALA A 717 -0.75 2.00 8.52
N LEU A 718 -1.70 2.93 8.40
CA LEU A 718 -1.45 4.27 7.86
C LEU A 718 -0.47 5.04 8.76
N ARG A 719 0.40 5.84 8.14
CA ARG A 719 1.44 6.63 8.82
C ARG A 719 1.36 8.09 8.41
N GLY A 720 1.84 8.98 9.27
CA GLY A 720 1.74 10.44 9.07
C GLY A 720 0.44 11.02 9.65
N ALA A 721 0.13 12.25 9.28
CA ALA A 721 -1.03 12.98 9.80
C ALA A 721 -1.67 13.85 8.71
N LEU A 722 -2.97 14.08 8.85
CA LEU A 722 -3.71 15.07 8.07
C LEU A 722 -3.20 16.48 8.33
N PHE A 723 -3.51 17.39 7.41
CA PHE A 723 -3.13 18.80 7.51
C PHE A 723 -4.33 19.71 7.23
N THR A 724 -4.42 20.82 7.98
CA THR A 724 -5.26 21.97 7.62
C THR A 724 -4.45 23.25 7.74
N SER A 725 -4.79 24.25 6.93
CA SER A 725 -4.15 25.58 6.99
C SER A 725 -4.63 26.41 8.19
N ALA A 726 -5.75 26.04 8.82
CA ALA A 726 -6.24 26.69 10.02
C ALA A 726 -5.26 26.53 11.19
N ARG A 727 -5.05 27.62 11.91
CA ARG A 727 -4.31 27.72 13.18
C ARG A 727 -5.27 28.17 14.28
N GLY A 728 -4.83 28.21 15.55
CA GLY A 728 -5.72 28.59 16.67
C GLY A 728 -6.30 30.01 16.56
N ASP A 729 -5.51 30.91 15.96
CA ASP A 729 -5.81 32.32 15.65
C ASP A 729 -6.61 32.52 14.35
N SER A 730 -6.97 31.45 13.61
CA SER A 730 -7.74 31.58 12.37
C SER A 730 -9.18 32.01 12.60
N ASP A 731 -9.64 32.93 11.75
CA ASP A 731 -10.99 33.50 11.70
C ASP A 731 -12.11 32.47 11.49
N VAL A 732 -13.35 32.92 11.68
CA VAL A 732 -14.55 32.17 11.30
C VAL A 732 -14.56 31.90 9.80
N GLY A 733 -14.72 30.62 9.43
CA GLY A 733 -14.64 30.19 8.04
C GLY A 733 -14.60 28.69 7.86
N ARG A 734 -14.41 28.25 6.61
CA ARG A 734 -14.24 26.84 6.23
C ARG A 734 -12.83 26.61 5.71
N TYR A 735 -12.12 25.67 6.30
CA TYR A 735 -10.72 25.36 6.03
C TYR A 735 -10.61 23.90 5.57
N ALA A 736 -9.97 23.65 4.44
CA ALA A 736 -9.81 22.30 3.92
C ALA A 736 -8.92 21.44 4.84
N ILE A 737 -9.26 20.15 4.93
CA ILE A 737 -8.44 19.11 5.56
C ILE A 737 -7.85 18.26 4.43
N GLY A 738 -6.57 18.46 4.16
CA GLY A 738 -5.78 17.71 3.18
C GLY A 738 -5.08 16.51 3.80
N ALA A 739 -4.54 15.64 2.94
CA ALA A 739 -3.83 14.42 3.35
C ALA A 739 -2.62 14.70 4.26
N GLY A 740 -1.98 15.87 4.13
CA GLY A 740 -0.78 16.22 4.89
C GLY A 740 0.36 15.26 4.57
N THR A 741 0.83 14.53 5.58
CA THR A 741 1.83 13.45 5.44
C THR A 741 1.22 12.05 5.49
N LEU A 742 -0.11 11.93 5.52
CA LEU A 742 -0.80 10.64 5.60
C LEU A 742 -0.51 9.77 4.36
N THR A 743 0.02 8.57 4.60
CA THR A 743 0.38 7.61 3.55
C THR A 743 0.18 6.16 4.01
N ALA A 744 -0.07 5.28 3.05
CA ALA A 744 -0.07 3.82 3.22
C ALA A 744 1.24 3.17 2.71
N GLY A 745 2.20 3.97 2.21
CA GLY A 745 3.42 3.47 1.58
C GLY A 745 3.25 3.18 0.08
N PRO A 746 4.33 2.75 -0.61
CA PRO A 746 4.35 2.57 -2.06
C PRO A 746 3.49 1.40 -2.57
N ASN A 747 3.17 0.45 -1.70
CA ASN A 747 2.36 -0.73 -2.01
C ASN A 747 0.87 -0.41 -2.21
N TYR A 748 0.45 0.84 -2.02
CA TYR A 748 -0.94 1.28 -2.13
C TYR A 748 -1.12 2.48 -3.06
N ALA A 749 -2.10 2.38 -3.95
CA ALA A 749 -2.60 3.51 -4.72
C ALA A 749 -3.65 4.26 -3.89
N VAL A 750 -3.17 5.22 -3.08
CA VAL A 750 -4.04 6.01 -2.18
C VAL A 750 -4.75 7.13 -2.93
N LEU A 751 -6.08 7.08 -2.96
CA LEU A 751 -6.95 8.19 -3.34
C LEU A 751 -7.48 8.88 -2.09
N PHE A 752 -7.01 10.10 -1.80
CA PHE A 752 -7.45 10.87 -0.65
C PHE A 752 -8.62 11.81 -0.99
N ARG A 753 -9.68 11.78 -0.18
CA ARG A 753 -10.81 12.71 -0.21
C ARG A 753 -10.76 13.61 1.03
N GLY A 754 -10.62 14.92 0.82
CA GLY A 754 -10.50 15.89 1.90
C GLY A 754 -11.83 16.21 2.59
N GLY A 755 -11.75 16.51 3.88
CA GLY A 755 -12.83 17.05 4.70
C GLY A 755 -12.68 18.55 4.94
N THR A 756 -13.47 19.09 5.87
CA THR A 756 -13.51 20.52 6.20
C THR A 756 -13.49 20.74 7.71
N LEU A 757 -12.57 21.58 8.18
CA LEU A 757 -12.67 22.22 9.49
C LEU A 757 -13.48 23.51 9.35
N THR A 758 -14.62 23.60 10.04
CA THR A 758 -15.43 24.82 10.09
C THR A 758 -15.25 25.52 11.45
N ILE A 759 -14.78 26.77 11.41
CA ILE A 759 -14.64 27.62 12.60
C ILE A 759 -15.92 28.44 12.74
N THR A 760 -16.60 28.34 13.87
CA THR A 760 -17.85 29.04 14.18
C THR A 760 -17.62 30.23 15.12
N PRO A 761 -18.44 31.30 15.06
CA PRO A 761 -18.24 32.48 15.90
C PRO A 761 -18.35 32.21 17.40
N ARG A 762 -17.53 32.90 18.20
CA ARG A 762 -17.60 32.86 19.67
C ARG A 762 -18.75 33.74 20.18
N ALA A 763 -19.50 33.28 21.18
CA ALA A 763 -20.49 34.12 21.85
C ALA A 763 -19.80 35.22 22.68
N LEU A 764 -20.29 36.45 22.54
CA LEU A 764 -19.77 37.64 23.21
C LEU A 764 -20.92 38.42 23.83
N THR A 765 -20.84 38.76 25.12
CA THR A 765 -21.88 39.54 25.80
C THR A 765 -21.36 40.92 26.18
N VAL A 766 -22.11 41.96 25.79
CA VAL A 766 -21.86 43.36 26.16
C VAL A 766 -23.01 43.85 27.02
N THR A 767 -22.72 44.11 28.30
CA THR A 767 -23.68 44.61 29.29
C THR A 767 -23.50 46.11 29.48
N TYR A 768 -24.56 46.86 29.24
CA TYR A 768 -24.65 48.30 29.45
C TYR A 768 -25.31 48.58 30.81
N THR A 769 -24.61 49.25 31.72
CA THR A 769 -25.14 49.75 33.00
C THR A 769 -25.16 51.28 32.98
N ALA A 770 -26.35 51.88 33.08
CA ALA A 770 -26.52 53.34 33.07
C ALA A 770 -26.22 53.97 34.44
N ASP A 771 -25.70 55.20 34.43
CA ASP A 771 -25.54 56.01 35.62
C ASP A 771 -26.88 56.57 36.11
N MET A 772 -27.04 56.72 37.43
CA MET A 772 -28.24 57.32 38.02
C MET A 772 -28.22 58.84 37.85
N ALA A 773 -29.27 59.40 37.22
CA ALA A 773 -29.41 60.82 36.94
C ALA A 773 -30.75 61.38 37.48
N SER A 774 -30.84 62.70 37.68
CA SER A 774 -32.10 63.34 38.09
C SER A 774 -32.26 64.79 37.61
N ARG A 775 -33.51 65.26 37.56
CA ARG A 775 -33.90 66.66 37.35
C ARG A 775 -35.18 67.02 38.11
N ILE A 776 -35.49 68.30 38.25
CA ILE A 776 -36.77 68.78 38.78
C ILE A 776 -37.75 68.98 37.60
N TYR A 777 -39.05 68.81 37.85
CA TYR A 777 -40.09 69.02 36.85
C TYR A 777 -40.04 70.45 36.28
N GLY A 778 -39.93 70.54 34.94
CA GLY A 778 -39.75 71.79 34.19
C GLY A 778 -38.30 72.25 34.00
N ASP A 779 -37.31 71.58 34.60
CA ASP A 779 -35.88 71.89 34.36
C ASP A 779 -35.32 71.02 33.22
N ALA A 780 -34.24 71.45 32.56
CA ALA A 780 -33.67 70.73 31.42
C ALA A 780 -33.13 69.32 31.77
N GLY A 781 -33.12 68.42 30.77
CA GLY A 781 -32.55 67.07 30.87
C GLY A 781 -31.07 67.03 31.33
N PRO A 782 -30.68 66.11 32.24
CA PRO A 782 -29.29 65.91 32.62
C PRO A 782 -28.52 65.16 31.52
N ALA A 783 -27.19 65.30 31.49
CA ALA A 783 -26.34 64.48 30.64
C ALA A 783 -26.41 63.00 31.08
N LEU A 784 -26.61 62.09 30.12
CA LEU A 784 -26.73 60.65 30.37
C LEU A 784 -25.40 59.93 30.16
N GLY A 785 -25.08 59.01 31.06
CA GLY A 785 -23.83 58.27 31.11
C GLY A 785 -24.04 56.83 31.59
N GLY A 786 -22.93 56.10 31.71
CA GLY A 786 -22.91 54.73 32.19
C GLY A 786 -21.63 53.98 31.79
N ASN A 787 -21.48 52.78 32.33
CA ASN A 787 -20.37 51.89 32.06
C ASN A 787 -20.76 50.70 31.17
N VAL A 788 -19.77 50.14 30.47
CA VAL A 788 -19.91 48.90 29.69
C VAL A 788 -19.03 47.82 30.30
N ALA A 789 -19.59 46.62 30.47
CA ALA A 789 -18.85 45.41 30.79
C ALA A 789 -18.91 44.43 29.61
N VAL A 790 -17.78 43.83 29.26
CA VAL A 790 -17.64 42.91 28.12
C VAL A 790 -17.19 41.55 28.63
N GLY A 791 -17.91 40.49 28.27
CA GLY A 791 -17.60 39.11 28.65
C GLY A 791 -17.54 38.19 27.43
N GLY A 792 -16.44 37.45 27.28
CA GLY A 792 -16.22 36.51 26.17
C GLY A 792 -15.37 37.04 25.00
N LEU A 793 -14.83 38.26 25.10
CA LEU A 793 -13.84 38.78 24.15
C LEU A 793 -12.47 38.15 24.43
N LEU A 794 -11.72 37.80 23.39
CA LEU A 794 -10.37 37.26 23.51
C LEU A 794 -9.32 38.36 23.66
N ASP A 795 -8.21 38.03 24.33
CA ASP A 795 -7.07 38.93 24.48
C ASP A 795 -6.48 39.30 23.11
N GLY A 796 -6.46 40.60 22.82
CA GLY A 796 -6.00 41.15 21.53
C GLY A 796 -7.12 41.59 20.58
N ASP A 797 -8.33 41.06 20.75
CA ASP A 797 -9.50 41.52 19.99
C ASP A 797 -10.12 42.80 20.60
N ALA A 798 -10.81 43.57 19.76
CA ALA A 798 -11.47 44.81 20.16
C ALA A 798 -12.90 44.90 19.65
N LEU A 799 -13.77 45.50 20.46
CA LEU A 799 -15.06 46.03 19.99
C LEU A 799 -14.84 47.29 19.15
N SER A 800 -15.74 47.55 18.22
CA SER A 800 -15.81 48.78 17.43
C SER A 800 -17.06 49.60 17.79
N GLY A 801 -17.05 50.90 17.46
CA GLY A 801 -18.11 51.85 17.81
C GLY A 801 -17.86 52.57 19.13
N THR A 802 -18.91 53.21 19.67
CA THR A 802 -18.85 54.00 20.91
C THR A 802 -20.14 53.80 21.69
N ALA A 803 -20.04 53.58 22.99
CA ALA A 803 -21.20 53.45 23.85
C ALA A 803 -21.96 54.78 23.98
N VAL A 804 -23.25 54.78 23.67
CA VAL A 804 -24.15 55.94 23.77
C VAL A 804 -25.35 55.62 24.67
N TRP A 805 -25.78 56.61 25.46
CA TRP A 805 -26.84 56.47 26.47
C TRP A 805 -28.05 57.34 26.10
N HIS A 806 -29.23 56.74 26.11
CA HIS A 806 -30.48 57.35 25.65
C HIS A 806 -31.59 57.17 26.69
N SER A 807 -32.47 58.17 26.82
CA SER A 807 -33.70 58.09 27.60
C SER A 807 -34.87 58.70 26.81
N ASP A 808 -36.05 58.10 26.92
CA ASP A 808 -37.28 58.61 26.30
C ASP A 808 -37.91 59.77 27.10
N ALA A 809 -37.31 60.17 28.22
CA ALA A 809 -37.74 61.35 28.97
C ALA A 809 -37.42 62.64 28.21
N THR A 810 -38.47 63.41 27.88
CA THR A 810 -38.37 64.76 27.31
C THR A 810 -38.46 65.81 28.41
N ASP A 811 -38.18 67.09 28.14
CA ASP A 811 -38.29 68.16 29.15
C ASP A 811 -39.71 68.30 29.74
N LEU A 812 -40.75 67.92 28.98
CA LEU A 812 -42.16 67.89 29.38
C LEU A 812 -42.56 66.67 30.22
N SER A 813 -41.70 65.65 30.32
CA SER A 813 -41.99 64.43 31.09
C SER A 813 -42.28 64.75 32.56
N GLY A 814 -43.36 64.18 33.08
CA GLY A 814 -43.83 64.36 34.45
C GLY A 814 -42.89 63.80 35.53
N VAL A 815 -43.26 64.04 36.79
CA VAL A 815 -42.56 63.48 37.94
C VAL A 815 -42.63 61.93 37.89
N GLY A 816 -41.48 61.27 38.02
CA GLY A 816 -41.41 59.81 37.81
C GLY A 816 -39.99 59.26 37.65
N ARG A 817 -39.90 57.98 37.27
CA ARG A 817 -38.65 57.28 36.95
C ARG A 817 -38.68 56.81 35.51
N TYR A 818 -37.56 56.97 34.81
CA TYR A 818 -37.42 56.76 33.38
C TYR A 818 -36.20 55.89 33.06
N GLY A 819 -36.31 55.12 31.98
CA GLY A 819 -35.25 54.24 31.52
C GLY A 819 -34.09 55.00 30.86
N VAL A 820 -32.86 54.53 31.06
CA VAL A 820 -31.66 54.96 30.32
C VAL A 820 -30.99 53.74 29.70
N THR A 821 -31.04 53.59 28.39
CA THR A 821 -30.48 52.43 27.67
C THR A 821 -29.15 52.74 27.00
N GLY A 822 -28.17 51.85 27.11
CA GLY A 822 -26.89 51.93 26.42
C GLY A 822 -26.87 51.15 25.10
N SER A 823 -26.21 51.67 24.07
CA SER A 823 -26.03 50.99 22.77
C SER A 823 -24.77 51.48 22.05
N GLY A 824 -24.52 51.04 20.80
CA GLY A 824 -23.50 51.64 19.92
C GLY A 824 -22.16 50.90 19.78
N LEU A 825 -21.99 49.74 20.41
CA LEU A 825 -20.83 48.84 20.20
C LEU A 825 -21.17 47.65 19.31
N SER A 826 -20.21 47.25 18.46
CA SER A 826 -20.26 46.10 17.55
C SER A 826 -18.99 45.25 17.66
N ALA A 827 -19.07 43.98 17.24
CA ALA A 827 -17.95 43.04 17.21
C ALA A 827 -17.67 42.59 15.77
N GLY A 828 -16.44 42.11 15.52
CA GLY A 828 -16.08 41.50 14.23
C GLY A 828 -16.84 40.19 13.96
N GLY A 829 -16.84 39.73 12.70
CA GLY A 829 -17.57 38.52 12.26
C GLY A 829 -17.17 37.22 12.95
N ASN A 830 -16.08 37.24 13.72
CA ASN A 830 -15.64 36.16 14.59
C ASN A 830 -16.49 35.98 15.86
N TYR A 831 -17.42 36.90 16.14
CA TYR A 831 -18.26 36.89 17.34
C TYR A 831 -19.75 36.97 17.03
N VAL A 832 -20.56 36.24 17.80
CA VAL A 832 -22.00 36.48 17.93
C VAL A 832 -22.20 37.43 19.12
N LEU A 833 -22.50 38.69 18.82
CA LEU A 833 -22.71 39.73 19.83
C LEU A 833 -24.13 39.66 20.42
N ASN A 834 -24.20 39.46 21.73
CA ASN A 834 -25.40 39.60 22.56
C ASN A 834 -25.29 40.89 23.40
N THR A 835 -26.33 41.72 23.42
CA THR A 835 -26.34 42.97 24.22
C THR A 835 -27.37 42.90 25.34
N VAL A 836 -26.99 43.39 26.52
CA VAL A 836 -27.79 43.31 27.75
C VAL A 836 -27.86 44.69 28.40
N GLN A 837 -29.04 45.08 28.90
CA GLN A 837 -29.21 46.25 29.77
C GLN A 837 -29.22 45.78 31.23
N ALA A 838 -28.48 46.44 32.11
CA ALA A 838 -28.56 46.15 33.54
C ALA A 838 -29.94 46.55 34.11
N ALA A 839 -30.44 45.81 35.10
CA ALA A 839 -31.81 46.01 35.61
C ALA A 839 -32.08 47.42 36.16
N GLY A 840 -31.05 48.11 36.70
CA GLY A 840 -31.17 49.49 37.19
C GLY A 840 -31.50 50.51 36.09
N ASN A 841 -31.09 50.23 34.85
CA ASN A 841 -31.26 51.11 33.69
C ASN A 841 -32.71 51.55 33.52
N ALA A 842 -33.69 50.68 33.77
CA ALA A 842 -35.12 50.96 33.60
C ALA A 842 -35.66 52.10 34.50
N THR A 843 -34.91 52.52 35.52
CA THR A 843 -35.30 53.61 36.44
C THR A 843 -34.18 54.63 36.70
N ALA A 844 -33.17 54.64 35.83
CA ALA A 844 -31.93 55.39 36.06
C ALA A 844 -32.11 56.91 36.07
N LEU A 845 -33.09 57.47 35.34
CA LEU A 845 -33.40 58.90 35.37
C LEU A 845 -34.63 59.18 36.25
N THR A 846 -34.49 60.03 37.27
CA THR A 846 -35.59 60.44 38.17
C THR A 846 -35.98 61.90 37.99
N ILE A 847 -37.27 62.18 37.82
CA ILE A 847 -37.84 63.54 37.77
C ILE A 847 -38.59 63.81 39.08
N ALA A 848 -38.23 64.88 39.79
CA ALA A 848 -38.79 65.28 41.08
C ALA A 848 -39.79 66.45 40.99
N LYS A 849 -40.69 66.58 41.98
CA LYS A 849 -41.73 67.63 42.04
C LYS A 849 -41.19 69.05 42.22
N ARG A 850 -42.02 70.06 41.91
CA ARG A 850 -41.74 71.50 42.04
C ARG A 850 -42.64 72.16 43.12
N ALA A 851 -42.08 72.95 44.03
CA ALA A 851 -42.83 73.52 45.17
C ALA A 851 -43.57 74.85 44.87
N ILE A 852 -44.72 75.11 45.52
CA ILE A 852 -45.53 76.34 45.40
C ILE A 852 -46.38 76.63 46.68
N THR A 853 -46.64 77.92 46.99
CA THR A 853 -47.35 78.36 48.22
C THR A 853 -48.31 79.54 47.99
N VAL A 854 -49.49 79.54 48.63
CA VAL A 854 -50.58 80.55 48.50
C VAL A 854 -51.25 80.90 49.86
N VAL A 855 -52.05 81.98 49.93
CA VAL A 855 -52.78 82.46 51.15
C VAL A 855 -54.15 83.06 50.80
N ALA A 856 -55.16 82.90 51.67
CA ALA A 856 -56.54 83.38 51.53
C ALA A 856 -56.83 84.80 52.11
N ASP A 857 -57.89 85.46 51.63
CA ASP A 857 -58.30 86.85 51.95
C ASP A 857 -59.44 86.98 53.02
N ASP A 858 -59.53 88.11 53.73
CA ASP A 858 -60.55 88.45 54.77
C ASP A 858 -61.84 89.14 54.23
N GLN A 859 -62.99 89.06 54.93
CA GLN A 859 -64.35 89.45 54.45
C GLN A 859 -65.36 89.98 55.53
N PHE A 860 -66.52 90.57 55.13
CA PHE A 860 -67.55 91.18 56.04
C PHE A 860 -69.02 91.16 55.50
N ARG A 861 -70.06 91.16 56.38
CA ARG A 861 -71.52 91.31 56.06
C ARG A 861 -72.40 91.76 57.26
N VAL A 862 -73.73 91.88 57.08
CA VAL A 862 -74.75 92.21 58.13
C VAL A 862 -75.73 91.03 58.37
N TYR A 863 -76.42 90.99 59.51
CA TYR A 863 -77.35 89.91 59.90
C TYR A 863 -78.60 89.86 59.00
N GLY A 864 -78.84 88.68 58.44
CA GLY A 864 -79.85 88.43 57.41
C GLY A 864 -79.35 88.57 55.96
N ASP A 865 -78.11 89.04 55.74
CA ASP A 865 -77.51 89.15 54.40
C ASP A 865 -76.66 87.92 54.04
N ALA A 866 -76.35 87.73 52.76
CA ALA A 866 -75.55 86.60 52.25
C ALA A 866 -74.03 86.77 52.46
N ASN A 867 -73.25 85.69 52.32
CA ASN A 867 -71.78 85.77 52.35
C ASN A 867 -71.21 86.34 51.04
N PRO A 868 -70.07 87.06 51.08
CA PRO A 868 -69.28 87.42 49.90
C PRO A 868 -68.48 86.21 49.34
N GLN A 869 -67.90 86.38 48.14
CA GLN A 869 -66.97 85.40 47.56
C GLN A 869 -65.58 85.46 48.22
N LEU A 870 -64.83 84.35 48.12
CA LEU A 870 -63.55 84.14 48.81
C LEU A 870 -62.39 84.09 47.79
N GLY A 871 -61.25 84.73 48.09
CA GLY A 871 -60.09 84.88 47.20
C GLY A 871 -58.75 84.47 47.82
N TYR A 872 -57.72 84.28 47.00
CA TYR A 872 -56.35 83.91 47.41
C TYR A 872 -55.26 84.56 46.56
N SER A 873 -54.03 84.63 47.10
CA SER A 873 -52.81 85.11 46.44
C SER A 873 -51.64 84.11 46.52
N VAL A 874 -50.82 84.01 45.47
CA VAL A 874 -49.60 83.19 45.44
C VAL A 874 -48.41 83.95 46.04
N ILE A 875 -47.64 83.30 46.93
CA ILE A 875 -46.56 83.95 47.69
C ILE A 875 -45.17 83.30 47.57
N HIS A 876 -45.07 82.05 47.11
CA HIS A 876 -43.77 81.41 46.83
C HIS A 876 -43.89 80.34 45.74
N GLY A 877 -42.82 80.12 44.97
CA GLY A 877 -42.82 79.22 43.82
C GLY A 877 -43.62 79.74 42.62
N GLY A 878 -43.73 78.93 41.59
CA GLY A 878 -44.43 79.27 40.36
C GLY A 878 -44.69 78.05 39.48
N LEU A 879 -45.84 78.04 38.82
CA LEU A 879 -46.23 77.00 37.88
C LEU A 879 -45.43 77.15 36.58
N VAL A 880 -44.97 76.03 36.03
CA VAL A 880 -44.24 75.92 34.77
C VAL A 880 -45.10 75.19 33.74
N ASN A 881 -44.63 75.07 32.49
CA ASN A 881 -45.28 74.31 31.42
C ASN A 881 -46.74 74.69 31.09
N GLY A 882 -47.27 75.80 31.61
CA GLY A 882 -48.64 76.25 31.42
C GLY A 882 -49.64 75.76 32.48
N ASP A 883 -49.17 75.13 33.55
CA ASP A 883 -50.04 74.58 34.61
C ASP A 883 -50.77 75.69 35.40
N THR A 884 -51.94 75.36 35.97
CA THR A 884 -52.80 76.28 36.75
C THR A 884 -53.23 75.69 38.10
N LEU A 885 -53.60 76.55 39.06
CA LEU A 885 -54.26 76.10 40.29
C LEU A 885 -55.75 75.83 40.04
N HIS A 886 -56.30 74.80 40.70
CA HIS A 886 -57.68 74.37 40.54
C HIS A 886 -58.37 74.17 41.90
N GLY A 887 -59.64 74.55 42.02
CA GLY A 887 -60.42 74.45 43.27
C GLY A 887 -60.83 75.82 43.84
N ALA A 888 -61.36 75.84 45.06
CA ALA A 888 -61.83 77.05 45.74
C ALA A 888 -61.68 76.94 47.27
N LEU A 889 -61.64 78.10 47.94
CA LEU A 889 -61.63 78.25 49.40
C LEU A 889 -63.04 78.09 50.01
N ALA A 890 -63.12 77.90 51.34
CA ALA A 890 -64.39 77.67 52.06
C ALA A 890 -64.52 78.49 53.37
N THR A 891 -65.74 78.65 53.89
CA THR A 891 -66.05 79.24 55.22
C THR A 891 -67.38 78.69 55.78
N ASP A 892 -67.48 78.56 57.10
CA ASP A 892 -68.63 77.92 57.80
C ASP A 892 -69.84 78.86 58.07
N ALA A 893 -69.73 80.16 57.82
CA ALA A 893 -70.85 81.10 58.03
C ALA A 893 -71.98 80.87 57.01
N ASN A 894 -73.24 81.09 57.39
CA ASN A 894 -74.39 81.06 56.47
C ASN A 894 -75.37 82.23 56.74
N VAL A 895 -76.36 82.45 55.87
CA VAL A 895 -77.30 83.59 55.94
C VAL A 895 -78.02 83.77 57.28
N ARG A 896 -78.19 82.70 58.07
CA ARG A 896 -78.83 82.73 59.40
C ARG A 896 -77.83 82.85 60.56
N SER A 897 -76.53 82.77 60.30
CA SER A 897 -75.48 82.95 61.31
C SER A 897 -75.63 84.28 62.02
N ASP A 898 -75.73 84.20 63.36
CA ASP A 898 -75.74 85.36 64.24
C ASP A 898 -74.46 86.19 64.14
N VAL A 899 -74.52 87.39 64.72
CA VAL A 899 -73.46 88.38 64.79
C VAL A 899 -72.18 87.77 65.39
N GLY A 900 -71.10 87.69 64.62
CA GLY A 900 -69.88 86.91 64.96
C GLY A 900 -68.75 86.96 63.93
N GLN A 901 -67.72 86.12 64.10
CA GLN A 901 -66.59 85.95 63.17
C GLN A 901 -66.36 84.45 62.82
N TYR A 902 -65.93 84.15 61.59
CA TYR A 902 -65.83 82.80 61.01
C TYR A 902 -64.57 82.69 60.12
N VAL A 903 -63.90 81.53 60.06
CA VAL A 903 -62.63 81.35 59.31
C VAL A 903 -62.88 81.07 57.82
N ILE A 904 -61.93 81.48 56.98
CA ILE A 904 -61.81 81.15 55.55
C ILE A 904 -60.59 80.24 55.37
N ASP A 905 -60.76 79.03 54.83
CA ASP A 905 -59.68 78.05 54.68
C ASP A 905 -59.48 77.54 53.24
N ALA A 906 -58.47 76.67 53.08
CA ALA A 906 -58.00 76.11 51.83
C ALA A 906 -59.07 75.42 50.95
N GLY A 907 -60.17 74.92 51.54
CA GLY A 907 -61.21 74.20 50.82
C GLY A 907 -60.67 73.05 49.95
N ALA A 908 -60.77 73.22 48.63
CA ALA A 908 -60.41 72.21 47.62
C ALA A 908 -59.29 72.64 46.66
N LEU A 909 -58.49 73.66 47.01
CA LEU A 909 -57.46 74.23 46.14
C LEU A 909 -56.23 73.31 45.98
N SER A 910 -55.79 73.07 44.73
CA SER A 910 -54.70 72.14 44.35
C SER A 910 -53.85 72.65 43.17
N ALA A 911 -52.61 72.18 43.09
CA ALA A 911 -51.64 72.46 42.01
C ALA A 911 -51.33 71.25 41.10
N GLY A 912 -51.99 70.10 41.31
CA GLY A 912 -51.72 68.87 40.55
C GLY A 912 -50.49 68.07 41.03
N GLU A 913 -50.28 66.90 40.44
CA GLU A 913 -49.33 65.90 40.96
C GLU A 913 -47.85 66.27 40.78
N ASN A 914 -47.51 67.08 39.76
CA ASN A 914 -46.12 67.52 39.51
C ASN A 914 -45.61 68.55 40.54
N TYR A 915 -46.49 69.05 41.41
CA TYR A 915 -46.19 70.10 42.38
C TYR A 915 -46.44 69.64 43.82
N ASP A 916 -45.83 70.36 44.76
CA ASP A 916 -46.17 70.31 46.18
C ASP A 916 -46.69 71.70 46.62
N LEU A 917 -47.98 71.78 46.94
CA LEU A 917 -48.71 73.02 47.25
C LEU A 917 -48.89 73.23 48.77
N THR A 918 -48.72 74.46 49.24
CA THR A 918 -48.98 74.88 50.64
C THR A 918 -49.95 76.09 50.69
N ILE A 919 -50.88 76.16 51.66
CA ILE A 919 -51.97 77.17 51.74
C ILE A 919 -52.10 77.77 53.16
N GLY A 920 -52.49 79.06 53.29
CA GLY A 920 -52.85 79.74 54.56
C GLY A 920 -54.24 80.43 54.57
N ASN A 921 -54.80 80.72 55.76
CA ASN A 921 -56.23 81.05 56.00
C ASN A 921 -56.55 82.56 56.23
N GLY A 922 -57.84 82.94 56.09
CA GLY A 922 -58.44 84.28 56.38
C GLY A 922 -59.72 84.24 57.26
N VAL A 923 -60.52 85.33 57.34
CA VAL A 923 -61.68 85.50 58.27
C VAL A 923 -62.85 86.37 57.73
N LEU A 924 -64.12 85.98 58.00
CA LEU A 924 -65.40 86.68 57.71
C LEU A 924 -66.14 87.18 58.98
N ARG A 925 -66.85 88.34 58.95
CA ARG A 925 -67.52 88.99 60.12
C ARG A 925 -68.99 89.45 59.87
N ILE A 926 -69.86 89.55 60.91
CA ILE A 926 -71.34 89.81 60.84
C ILE A 926 -71.86 90.84 61.91
N ALA A 927 -72.93 91.65 61.69
CA ALA A 927 -73.48 92.72 62.59
C ALA A 927 -75.05 92.90 62.66
N PRO A 928 -75.71 93.57 63.66
CA PRO A 928 -77.19 93.61 63.91
C PRO A 928 -78.10 94.56 63.04
N ARG A 929 -79.44 94.55 63.24
CA ARG A 929 -80.50 95.22 62.40
C ARG A 929 -81.51 96.15 63.19
N PRO A 930 -82.29 97.09 62.57
CA PRO A 930 -83.25 98.00 63.29
C PRO A 930 -84.79 97.82 63.03
N LEU A 931 -85.69 98.33 63.93
CA LEU A 931 -87.16 98.04 64.03
C LEU A 931 -88.03 99.12 64.78
N THR A 932 -89.36 99.23 64.51
CA THR A 932 -90.34 100.18 65.14
C THR A 932 -91.79 99.63 65.34
N ILE A 933 -92.57 100.15 66.31
CA ILE A 933 -93.94 99.71 66.75
C ILE A 933 -94.90 100.92 67.01
N VAL A 934 -96.21 100.82 66.71
CA VAL A 934 -97.25 101.89 66.93
C VAL A 934 -98.62 101.32 67.40
N TYR A 935 -99.31 101.95 68.35
CA TYR A 935 -100.63 101.56 68.91
C TYR A 935 -101.75 102.61 68.64
N GLY A 936 -102.97 102.22 68.21
CA GLY A 936 -104.16 103.10 68.12
C GLY A 936 -105.50 102.43 68.52
N ALA A 937 -106.43 103.17 69.13
CA ALA A 937 -107.61 102.62 69.83
C ALA A 937 -108.97 102.83 69.12
N ASP A 938 -109.93 101.93 69.42
CA ASP A 938 -111.29 101.89 68.87
C ASP A 938 -112.29 102.80 69.59
N ALA A 939 -113.34 103.23 68.88
CA ALA A 939 -114.42 104.05 69.42
C ALA A 939 -115.56 103.24 70.08
N ALA A 940 -116.09 103.72 71.20
CA ALA A 940 -117.06 103.03 72.04
C ALA A 940 -118.06 103.96 72.74
N GLU A 941 -119.27 103.48 73.06
CA GLU A 941 -120.33 104.26 73.74
C GLU A 941 -121.07 103.46 74.84
N ARG A 942 -121.72 104.16 75.78
CA ARG A 942 -122.71 103.59 76.72
C ARG A 942 -123.78 104.59 77.15
N ILE A 943 -124.76 104.16 77.94
CA ILE A 943 -125.73 105.04 78.64
C ILE A 943 -125.28 105.28 80.10
N TYR A 944 -125.65 106.43 80.67
CA TYR A 944 -125.39 106.80 82.05
C TYR A 944 -126.03 105.80 83.03
N GLY A 945 -125.21 105.19 83.88
CA GLY A 945 -125.58 104.10 84.78
C GLY A 945 -125.02 102.73 84.39
N ASP A 946 -124.59 102.54 83.14
CA ASP A 946 -124.04 101.27 82.66
C ASP A 946 -122.50 101.19 82.85
N ALA A 947 -121.94 99.97 82.80
CA ALA A 947 -120.48 99.78 82.79
C ALA A 947 -119.86 100.28 81.47
N ASN A 948 -118.55 100.57 81.46
CA ASN A 948 -117.86 100.80 80.19
C ASN A 948 -117.90 99.52 79.33
N PRO A 949 -118.04 99.63 78.00
CA PRO A 949 -117.74 98.52 77.11
C PRO A 949 -116.25 98.13 77.21
N LEU A 950 -115.92 96.94 76.70
CA LEU A 950 -114.52 96.56 76.50
C LEU A 950 -113.85 97.54 75.54
N LEU A 951 -112.61 97.94 75.86
CA LEU A 951 -111.81 98.87 75.07
C LEU A 951 -110.76 98.07 74.30
N SER A 952 -110.56 98.42 73.03
CA SER A 952 -109.69 97.70 72.09
C SER A 952 -108.95 98.65 71.15
N GLY A 953 -108.09 98.09 70.29
CA GLY A 953 -107.30 98.82 69.31
C GLY A 953 -106.32 97.94 68.55
N ASP A 954 -105.67 98.53 67.54
CA ASP A 954 -104.73 97.90 66.61
C ASP A 954 -103.26 98.28 66.90
N VAL A 955 -102.33 97.41 66.45
CA VAL A 955 -100.88 97.62 66.57
C VAL A 955 -100.15 97.34 65.25
N THR A 956 -99.26 98.25 64.85
CA THR A 956 -98.46 98.16 63.61
C THR A 956 -96.96 98.04 63.90
N VAL A 957 -96.22 97.23 63.13
CA VAL A 957 -94.79 96.91 63.34
C VAL A 957 -94.03 96.96 62.01
N ILE A 958 -92.81 97.53 62.02
CA ILE A 958 -91.94 97.63 60.83
C ILE A 958 -90.49 97.25 61.19
N GLY A 959 -89.85 96.35 60.44
CA GLY A 959 -88.39 96.11 60.50
C GLY A 959 -87.89 94.67 60.77
N LEU A 960 -88.79 93.71 61.05
CA LEU A 960 -88.42 92.31 61.28
C LEU A 960 -87.81 91.64 60.03
N ALA A 961 -86.81 90.79 60.23
CA ALA A 961 -86.20 89.93 59.21
C ALA A 961 -86.35 88.45 59.62
N ASN A 962 -85.89 87.52 58.77
CA ASN A 962 -85.80 86.07 59.03
C ASN A 962 -87.07 85.33 59.50
N GLY A 963 -88.23 86.00 59.51
CA GLY A 963 -89.52 85.48 60.01
C GLY A 963 -89.78 85.74 61.49
N ASP A 964 -88.93 86.54 62.14
CA ASP A 964 -89.00 86.85 63.57
C ASP A 964 -90.30 87.59 63.93
N ARG A 965 -90.72 87.50 65.20
CA ARG A 965 -91.97 88.09 65.71
C ARG A 965 -91.71 88.81 67.03
N LEU A 966 -92.51 89.84 67.30
CA LEU A 966 -92.53 90.48 68.61
C LEU A 966 -93.14 89.56 69.69
N SER A 967 -92.81 89.83 70.95
CA SER A 967 -93.36 89.15 72.12
C SER A 967 -94.06 90.13 73.06
N GLY A 968 -95.10 89.68 73.78
CA GLY A 968 -95.95 90.47 74.67
C GLY A 968 -97.44 90.51 74.25
N THR A 969 -98.27 91.25 74.98
CA THR A 969 -99.69 91.52 74.67
C THR A 969 -99.96 93.02 74.69
N ALA A 970 -100.84 93.49 73.81
CA ALA A 970 -101.22 94.90 73.73
C ALA A 970 -102.47 95.17 74.59
N ASP A 971 -102.30 95.92 75.68
CA ASP A 971 -103.36 96.21 76.65
C ASP A 971 -103.93 97.63 76.48
N TRP A 972 -105.27 97.78 76.56
CA TRP A 972 -105.98 99.05 76.30
C TRP A 972 -106.77 99.55 77.52
N THR A 973 -106.62 100.83 77.88
CA THR A 973 -107.22 101.40 79.11
C THR A 973 -107.80 102.82 78.95
N SER A 974 -108.84 103.17 79.73
CA SER A 974 -109.47 104.50 79.81
C SER A 974 -109.81 104.89 81.24
N ASP A 975 -109.86 106.20 81.52
CA ASP A 975 -110.06 106.77 82.86
C ASP A 975 -111.54 106.99 83.26
N ALA A 976 -112.51 106.71 82.38
CA ALA A 976 -113.94 106.88 82.68
C ALA A 976 -114.51 105.72 83.51
N GLY A 977 -115.51 105.96 84.37
CA GLY A 977 -116.14 104.92 85.21
C GLY A 977 -117.67 105.07 85.35
N ILE A 978 -118.35 104.13 85.99
CA ILE A 978 -119.84 104.03 86.00
C ILE A 978 -120.61 105.27 86.51
N ARG A 979 -119.95 106.16 87.26
CA ARG A 979 -120.52 107.44 87.73
C ARG A 979 -120.15 108.67 86.87
N SER A 980 -119.32 108.50 85.85
CA SER A 980 -118.92 109.59 84.96
C SER A 980 -120.13 110.21 84.27
N ASP A 981 -120.17 111.55 84.30
CA ASP A 981 -121.17 112.33 83.60
C ASP A 981 -121.15 112.10 82.08
N VAL A 982 -122.23 112.52 81.43
CA VAL A 982 -122.41 112.51 79.96
C VAL A 982 -121.26 113.30 79.30
N GLY A 983 -120.38 112.63 78.55
CA GLY A 983 -119.13 113.21 78.00
C GLY A 983 -118.27 112.22 77.20
N GLN A 984 -117.05 112.64 76.80
CA GLN A 984 -116.08 111.84 76.03
C GLN A 984 -114.73 111.65 76.77
N PHE A 985 -114.03 110.53 76.54
CA PHE A 985 -112.81 110.13 77.26
C PHE A 985 -111.77 109.37 76.38
N ARG A 986 -110.48 109.36 76.81
CA ARG A 986 -109.29 108.79 76.11
C ARG A 986 -109.12 107.28 76.31
N VAL A 987 -108.48 106.58 75.35
CA VAL A 987 -107.99 105.18 75.46
C VAL A 987 -106.48 105.08 75.09
N THR A 988 -105.65 104.23 75.74
CA THR A 988 -104.18 104.15 75.47
C THR A 988 -103.67 102.71 75.40
N GLY A 989 -102.61 102.39 74.62
CA GLY A 989 -102.11 101.01 74.39
C GLY A 989 -100.60 100.77 74.58
N ALA A 990 -100.16 99.61 75.10
CA ALA A 990 -98.72 99.27 75.25
C ALA A 990 -98.45 97.74 75.37
N GLY A 991 -97.19 97.28 75.22
CA GLY A 991 -96.74 95.96 75.71
C GLY A 991 -95.77 95.03 74.92
N LEU A 992 -95.02 95.46 73.88
CA LEU A 992 -94.28 94.53 72.95
C LEU A 992 -92.74 94.73 72.80
N ASP A 993 -91.95 93.65 72.63
CA ASP A 993 -90.46 93.65 72.44
C ASP A 993 -89.95 92.72 71.29
N ALA A 994 -88.72 92.94 70.76
CA ALA A 994 -88.12 92.28 69.58
C ALA A 994 -86.72 91.62 69.73
N GLY A 995 -86.02 91.77 70.87
CA GLY A 995 -84.76 91.03 71.14
C GLY A 995 -83.46 91.51 70.46
N ALA A 996 -82.33 90.88 70.81
CA ALA A 996 -80.97 91.42 70.65
C ALA A 996 -80.36 91.43 69.23
N ASN A 997 -80.94 90.70 68.27
CA ASN A 997 -80.56 90.82 66.86
C ASN A 997 -81.16 92.08 66.21
N TYR A 998 -82.04 92.81 66.93
CA TYR A 998 -82.73 94.02 66.52
C TYR A 998 -82.48 95.22 67.45
N SER A 999 -82.89 96.43 67.04
CA SER A 999 -82.99 97.63 67.88
C SER A 999 -84.33 98.35 67.66
N VAL A 1000 -85.04 98.79 68.72
CA VAL A 1000 -86.53 98.97 68.73
C VAL A 1000 -86.99 100.39 69.17
N THR A 1001 -88.14 100.87 68.64
CA THR A 1001 -88.83 102.16 69.00
C THR A 1001 -90.36 102.00 69.09
N GLN A 1002 -91.11 102.76 69.94
CA GLN A 1002 -92.59 102.64 70.15
C GLN A 1002 -93.38 103.99 70.16
N LEU A 1003 -94.65 104.01 69.70
CA LEU A 1003 -95.53 105.23 69.59
C LEU A 1003 -97.06 104.98 69.81
N GLN A 1004 -97.85 106.04 70.06
CA GLN A 1004 -99.34 106.05 70.13
C GLN A 1004 -99.97 106.81 68.94
N ALA A 1005 -101.27 106.57 68.64
CA ALA A 1005 -102.04 107.25 67.58
C ALA A 1005 -103.00 108.35 68.08
N ASP A 1006 -103.30 109.33 67.21
CA ASP A 1006 -103.97 110.59 67.58
C ASP A 1006 -105.48 110.47 67.90
N GLY A 1007 -106.19 109.47 67.35
CA GLY A 1007 -107.64 109.33 67.51
C GLY A 1007 -108.10 108.92 68.91
N ASN A 1008 -107.15 108.42 69.71
CA ASN A 1008 -107.33 107.81 71.02
C ASN A 1008 -108.02 108.69 72.07
N ASP A 1009 -107.95 110.02 71.95
CA ASP A 1009 -108.35 110.97 73.01
C ASP A 1009 -109.87 111.10 73.25
N ARG A 1010 -110.68 110.65 72.29
CA ARG A 1010 -112.16 110.76 72.31
C ARG A 1010 -112.87 109.41 72.18
N ALA A 1011 -112.14 108.33 72.36
CA ALA A 1011 -112.56 106.98 72.03
C ALA A 1011 -113.75 106.44 72.86
N LEU A 1012 -114.14 107.02 74.00
CA LEU A 1012 -115.28 106.54 74.80
C LEU A 1012 -116.33 107.64 75.07
N THR A 1013 -117.64 107.39 74.83
CA THR A 1013 -118.76 108.36 75.00
C THR A 1013 -119.90 107.85 75.93
N VAL A 1014 -120.63 108.75 76.63
CA VAL A 1014 -121.70 108.41 77.63
C VAL A 1014 -123.03 109.20 77.41
N ASN A 1015 -124.21 108.55 77.45
CA ASN A 1015 -125.56 109.05 77.03
C ASN A 1015 -126.71 109.06 78.12
N LYS A 1016 -128.00 109.44 77.85
CA LYS A 1016 -129.13 109.71 78.83
C LYS A 1016 -130.36 108.71 78.84
N ARG A 1017 -131.37 108.83 79.75
CA ARG A 1017 -132.55 107.90 80.04
C ARG A 1017 -133.97 108.61 80.22
N VAL A 1018 -135.15 107.91 80.17
CA VAL A 1018 -136.57 108.47 80.02
C VAL A 1018 -137.76 107.69 80.75
N LEU A 1019 -138.99 108.27 80.97
CA LEU A 1019 -140.16 107.77 81.81
C LEU A 1019 -141.63 108.10 81.27
N TYR A 1020 -142.76 107.47 81.76
CA TYR A 1020 -144.21 107.64 81.34
C TYR A 1020 -145.34 107.36 82.42
N VAL A 1021 -146.61 107.87 82.31
CA VAL A 1021 -147.78 107.80 83.29
C VAL A 1021 -149.24 107.85 82.65
N ALA A 1022 -150.36 107.38 83.29
CA ALA A 1022 -151.80 107.45 82.79
C ALA A 1022 -152.99 107.56 83.85
N ALA A 1023 -154.27 107.77 83.42
CA ALA A 1023 -155.40 108.33 84.25
C ALA A 1023 -156.87 107.77 84.07
N ASP A 1024 -157.75 108.02 85.07
CA ASP A 1024 -159.25 107.90 85.20
C ASP A 1024 -159.88 106.47 85.46
N ASP A 1025 -161.07 106.19 86.06
CA ASP A 1025 -162.36 106.89 86.38
C ASP A 1025 -163.04 106.42 87.76
N GLY A 1026 -164.28 106.83 88.21
CA GLY A 1026 -164.85 106.43 89.56
C GLY A 1026 -166.33 106.77 90.02
N ILE A 1027 -166.57 107.01 91.35
CA ILE A 1027 -167.65 107.70 92.18
C ILE A 1027 -169.19 107.28 92.23
N ARG A 1028 -169.92 107.78 93.27
CA ARG A 1028 -171.19 107.37 93.95
C ARG A 1028 -172.54 107.71 93.25
N LEU A 1029 -173.38 106.69 92.95
CA LEU A 1029 -174.84 106.86 93.07
C LEU A 1029 -175.30 106.66 94.55
N GLU A 1030 -175.90 107.69 95.17
CA GLU A 1030 -176.45 107.69 96.55
C GLU A 1030 -177.89 108.22 96.52
N GLY A 1031 -178.86 107.53 97.14
CA GLY A 1031 -180.28 107.87 96.89
C GLY A 1031 -180.58 107.94 95.39
N ALA A 1032 -179.77 107.19 94.61
CA ALA A 1032 -179.34 107.41 93.22
C ALA A 1032 -178.63 108.78 92.88
N GLY A 1033 -177.31 108.79 92.50
CA GLY A 1033 -176.63 110.01 91.97
C GLY A 1033 -175.10 110.20 91.57
N ILE A 1034 -174.38 109.33 90.80
CA ILE A 1034 -173.26 109.62 89.82
C ILE A 1034 -171.70 109.57 90.17
N PRO A 1035 -170.81 109.10 89.24
CA PRO A 1035 -169.31 109.24 89.09
C PRO A 1035 -168.62 110.65 89.12
N PRO A 1036 -167.29 110.86 88.87
CA PRO A 1036 -166.07 109.98 88.75
C PRO A 1036 -164.83 110.38 89.65
N LEU A 1037 -163.71 109.63 89.83
CA LEU A 1037 -162.45 109.58 89.01
C LEU A 1037 -161.34 108.63 89.61
N GLY A 1038 -160.34 108.19 88.83
CA GLY A 1038 -159.23 107.26 89.23
C GLY A 1038 -157.88 107.60 88.56
N TYR A 1039 -156.76 106.87 88.81
CA TYR A 1039 -155.48 107.01 88.04
C TYR A 1039 -154.62 105.73 88.07
N THR A 1040 -153.85 105.45 87.01
CA THR A 1040 -152.86 104.35 86.98
C THR A 1040 -151.47 104.88 86.67
N ILE A 1041 -150.65 105.09 87.71
CA ILE A 1041 -149.25 105.51 87.54
C ILE A 1041 -148.39 104.29 87.23
N THR A 1042 -148.26 103.98 85.95
CA THR A 1042 -147.06 103.34 85.41
C THR A 1042 -145.84 104.16 85.82
N ALA A 1043 -144.77 103.50 86.27
CA ALA A 1043 -143.47 104.12 86.48
C ALA A 1043 -142.40 103.14 85.97
N ALA A 1044 -142.27 103.18 84.65
CA ALA A 1044 -141.33 102.40 83.87
C ALA A 1044 -139.86 102.68 84.22
N ILE A 1045 -139.00 101.69 83.99
CA ILE A 1045 -137.62 101.84 83.46
C ILE A 1045 -136.52 102.37 84.41
N TRP A 1046 -135.39 101.67 84.63
CA TRP A 1046 -134.94 100.31 84.25
C TRP A 1046 -133.86 99.86 85.24
#